data_AF-A0A543G2B8-F1
#
_entry.id   AF-A0A543G2B8-F1
#
_cell.length_a   1.000
_cell.length_b   1.000
_cell.length_c   1.000
_cell.angle_alpha   90.00
_cell.angle_beta   90.00
_cell.angle_gamma   90.00
#
_symmetry.space_group_name_H-M   'P 1'
#
loop_
_entity.id
_entity.type
_entity.pdbx_description
1 polymer ?
#
loop_
_entity_poly.entity_id
_entity_poly.type
_entity_poly.pdbx_seq_one_letter_code
_entity_poly.pdbx_strand_id
1 'polypeptide(L)'
;MFQRDKSDTNIEKSEVNMITQKIIFGIERKEISHFTSIELHQTINDHHTFTIKVPHSVIEKPRAYTMQNAQNWLGKVVHIQLENKNNFLGIITDIGFELNKDLVGNQLVLKGYSKTILLESGQKLHSWEDTTLQDMIREIIKNGAGEQLQNDIQPEFNAKNNSKIDYQTQYMETDFQYIQRLAKTYNEWMFYDGEKLFFGKPKDINTKEKINLTFNQDLYTFNLNIQAKPVQFGAFTYNEDSNKLYQAKTQDKVEGLPLLGEKAFEVSEKLYNTTSFEYGRFSTGYDGNLEMALKSRQEATMADANYVTATSSNSKLKIGTIVTINAFEEKILSPLDSRWNPNKPFLQLESIGQYIITEITHKANDIGEYENSFKALPAFIKKLPEPQIAFPIAETQQAIVIDNNDPKKQGRIRVKMQWQQAKNLRSPWIRVMTPDAGSSNEVSKNRGMVFIPEVGDQVMLGFRYNDPNRPFVYGSMFNGTTGAGGKEKNNIKSLSSKSGNIIKLDDNKGSVYISDKGTANIRFDGAGNATTNANVNHNINAGKNNTINAGQTHSVNVGATKEQPPQTTLAMNADGSIVLDGKTSITLKVDENTITLNKEGIKISSAQGTIDLETLVGSLKIVSAGALDITTDSELTVKAGPSAHISSGDTNIM
;
A
#
# COMPACT_ATOMS: atom_id res chain seq x y z
N MET A 1 -46.90 94.70 -0.27
CA MET A 1 -47.93 93.65 -0.08
C MET A 1 -47.80 92.71 -1.28
N PHE A 2 -46.85 91.76 -1.23
CA PHE A 2 -47.00 90.35 -0.85
C PHE A 2 -47.54 89.43 -1.96
N GLN A 3 -46.66 88.62 -2.56
CA GLN A 3 -46.68 87.14 -2.62
C GLN A 3 -45.62 86.65 -3.64
N ARG A 4 -44.47 86.11 -3.20
CA ARG A 4 -44.16 84.70 -2.84
C ARG A 4 -44.17 83.75 -4.05
N ASP A 5 -43.03 83.67 -4.74
CA ASP A 5 -42.67 82.53 -5.60
C ASP A 5 -42.35 81.31 -4.71
N LYS A 6 -42.98 80.18 -5.02
CA LYS A 6 -42.67 78.86 -4.47
C LYS A 6 -41.95 78.07 -5.55
N SER A 7 -40.64 77.90 -5.40
CA SER A 7 -39.88 76.83 -6.04
C SER A 7 -39.29 75.94 -4.95
N ASP A 8 -40.13 75.08 -4.38
CA ASP A 8 -39.66 73.99 -3.52
C ASP A 8 -39.17 72.85 -4.42
N THR A 9 -37.85 72.69 -4.44
CA THR A 9 -37.10 71.54 -4.93
C THR A 9 -37.51 70.28 -4.15
N ASN A 10 -38.02 69.28 -4.87
CA ASN A 10 -38.16 67.92 -4.37
C ASN A 10 -36.77 67.35 -4.04
N ILE A 11 -36.36 67.49 -2.79
CA ILE A 11 -35.35 66.61 -2.18
C ILE A 11 -36.13 65.41 -1.67
N GLU A 12 -36.18 64.35 -2.48
CA GLU A 12 -36.51 63.02 -1.97
C GLU A 12 -35.46 62.68 -0.91
N LYS A 13 -35.86 62.79 0.37
CA LYS A 13 -35.19 62.10 1.46
C LYS A 13 -35.31 60.61 1.14
N SER A 14 -34.21 60.01 0.72
CA SER A 14 -34.03 58.57 0.82
C SER A 14 -34.05 58.20 2.30
N GLU A 15 -35.24 57.89 2.82
CA GLU A 15 -35.38 57.11 4.05
C GLU A 15 -34.66 55.78 3.81
N VAL A 16 -33.42 55.72 4.30
CA VAL A 16 -32.70 54.47 4.51
C VAL A 16 -33.48 53.72 5.59
N ASN A 17 -34.44 52.91 5.14
CA ASN A 17 -35.04 51.86 5.97
C ASN A 17 -33.91 50.88 6.33
N MET A 18 -33.21 51.18 7.43
CA MET A 18 -32.41 50.19 8.16
C MET A 18 -33.37 49.19 8.80
N ILE A 19 -33.87 48.25 8.00
CA ILE A 19 -34.40 47.01 8.54
C ILE A 19 -33.17 46.27 9.05
N THR A 20 -32.90 46.38 10.36
CA THR A 20 -31.92 45.53 11.04
C THR A 20 -32.34 44.09 10.80
N GLN A 21 -31.59 43.40 9.94
CA GLN A 21 -31.90 42.02 9.58
C GLN A 21 -31.72 41.14 10.81
N LYS A 22 -32.78 40.42 11.16
CA LYS A 22 -32.81 39.58 12.36
C LYS A 22 -31.97 38.32 12.14
N ILE A 23 -30.88 38.19 12.89
CA ILE A 23 -30.12 36.93 12.98
C ILE A 23 -30.98 35.95 13.78
N ILE A 24 -31.25 34.79 13.18
CA ILE A 24 -32.07 33.73 13.79
C ILE A 24 -31.14 32.64 14.31
N PHE A 25 -31.32 32.28 15.58
CA PHE A 25 -30.63 31.17 16.22
C PHE A 25 -31.67 30.17 16.70
N GLY A 26 -31.45 28.89 16.39
CA GLY A 26 -32.32 27.80 16.81
C GLY A 26 -31.58 26.53 17.15
N ILE A 27 -32.20 25.69 17.98
CA ILE A 27 -31.70 24.37 18.36
C ILE A 27 -32.78 23.35 18.03
N GLU A 28 -32.44 22.28 17.30
CA GLU A 28 -33.41 21.27 16.83
C GLU A 28 -34.61 21.89 16.10
N ARG A 29 -34.37 22.88 15.25
CA ARG A 29 -35.38 23.64 14.49
C ARG A 29 -36.35 24.45 15.36
N LYS A 30 -36.09 24.60 16.67
CA LYS A 30 -36.81 25.52 17.55
C LYS A 30 -36.02 26.80 17.67
N GLU A 31 -36.61 27.90 17.23
CA GLU A 31 -36.04 29.24 17.41
C GLU A 31 -35.87 29.53 18.91
N ILE A 32 -34.69 30.04 19.27
CA ILE A 32 -34.39 30.53 20.60
C ILE A 32 -34.60 32.04 20.60
N SER A 33 -35.39 32.53 21.55
CA SER A 33 -35.92 33.89 21.50
C SER A 33 -34.86 34.99 21.52
N HIS A 34 -33.76 34.78 22.26
CA HIS A 34 -32.70 35.77 22.46
C HIS A 34 -31.33 35.09 22.59
N PHE A 35 -30.28 35.76 22.12
CA PHE A 35 -28.88 35.46 22.41
C PHE A 35 -28.19 36.78 22.81
N THR A 36 -27.13 36.73 23.61
CA THR A 36 -26.29 37.90 23.94
C THR A 36 -25.22 38.13 22.88
N SER A 37 -24.56 37.07 22.43
CA SER A 37 -23.57 37.15 21.36
C SER A 37 -23.45 35.85 20.59
N ILE A 38 -23.17 35.95 19.28
CA ILE A 38 -22.79 34.83 18.42
C ILE A 38 -21.43 35.15 17.82
N GLU A 39 -20.50 34.21 17.95
CA GLU A 39 -19.23 34.20 17.24
C GLU A 39 -19.12 32.88 16.48
N LEU A 40 -18.93 32.95 15.16
CA LEU A 40 -18.81 31.78 14.28
C LEU A 40 -17.55 31.93 13.43
N HIS A 41 -16.60 31.01 13.59
CA HIS A 41 -15.35 30.97 12.83
C HIS A 41 -15.37 29.79 11.85
N GLN A 42 -15.21 30.09 10.56
CA GLN A 42 -15.24 29.12 9.47
C GLN A 42 -13.93 29.18 8.68
N THR A 43 -13.39 28.02 8.32
CA THR A 43 -12.15 27.91 7.54
C THR A 43 -12.19 26.68 6.65
N ILE A 44 -11.50 26.73 5.51
CA ILE A 44 -11.33 25.56 4.65
C ILE A 44 -10.45 24.52 5.36
N ASN A 45 -10.53 23.27 4.92
CA ASN A 45 -9.72 22.15 5.41
C ASN A 45 -9.86 21.78 6.90
N ASP A 46 -10.66 22.48 7.72
CA ASP A 46 -10.79 22.21 9.15
C ASP A 46 -12.26 22.28 9.62
N HIS A 47 -12.51 21.92 10.88
CA HIS A 47 -13.80 22.14 11.53
C HIS A 47 -14.04 23.64 11.73
N HIS A 48 -15.27 24.06 11.53
CA HIS A 48 -15.70 25.38 11.98
C HIS A 48 -15.98 25.31 13.48
N THR A 49 -15.84 26.44 14.17
CA THR A 49 -16.16 26.57 15.59
C THR A 49 -17.18 27.68 15.79
N PHE A 50 -18.03 27.52 16.81
CA PHE A 50 -18.96 28.58 17.20
C PHE A 50 -19.00 28.73 18.72
N THR A 51 -19.31 29.94 19.16
CA THR A 51 -19.65 30.28 20.54
C THR A 51 -20.92 31.11 20.53
N ILE A 52 -21.94 30.67 21.26
CA ILE A 52 -23.21 31.39 21.42
C ILE A 52 -23.43 31.62 22.90
N LYS A 53 -23.55 32.88 23.29
CA LYS A 53 -23.92 33.26 24.65
C LYS A 53 -25.41 33.53 24.69
N VAL A 54 -26.12 32.89 25.62
CA VAL A 54 -27.57 32.99 25.78
C VAL A 54 -27.87 33.40 27.21
N PRO A 55 -28.76 34.38 27.46
CA PRO A 55 -29.18 34.68 28.82
C PRO A 55 -29.78 33.44 29.49
N HIS A 56 -29.38 33.16 30.72
CA HIS A 56 -29.81 31.96 31.45
C HIS A 56 -31.34 31.85 31.56
N SER A 57 -32.03 32.98 31.71
CA SER A 57 -33.49 33.09 31.78
C SER A 57 -34.25 32.70 30.52
N VAL A 58 -33.57 32.50 29.38
CA VAL A 58 -34.21 32.10 28.11
C VAL A 58 -34.79 30.70 28.19
N ILE A 59 -34.17 29.81 28.97
CA ILE A 59 -34.59 28.41 29.09
C ILE A 59 -34.71 27.95 30.55
N GLU A 60 -33.98 28.57 31.47
CA GLU A 60 -34.02 28.22 32.88
C GLU A 60 -35.02 29.09 33.63
N LYS A 61 -35.56 28.57 34.74
CA LYS A 61 -36.48 29.31 35.60
C LYS A 61 -35.75 30.51 36.24
N PRO A 62 -36.44 31.64 36.49
CA PRO A 62 -35.87 32.75 37.26
C PRO A 62 -35.28 32.24 38.59
N ARG A 63 -34.05 32.67 38.92
CA ARG A 63 -33.27 32.25 40.10
C ARG A 63 -32.80 30.79 40.13
N ALA A 64 -32.87 30.05 39.01
CA ALA A 64 -32.14 28.78 38.93
C ALA A 64 -30.62 29.05 38.90
N TYR A 65 -29.84 28.18 39.55
CA TYR A 65 -28.37 28.21 39.58
C TYR A 65 -27.75 27.00 38.87
N THR A 66 -28.56 26.32 38.06
CA THR A 66 -28.23 25.09 37.35
C THR A 66 -28.61 25.22 35.87
N MET A 67 -28.14 24.28 35.05
CA MET A 67 -28.42 24.18 33.61
C MET A 67 -29.32 22.97 33.27
N GLN A 68 -30.33 22.69 34.10
CA GLN A 68 -31.14 21.46 34.03
C GLN A 68 -31.91 21.30 32.72
N ASN A 69 -32.36 22.40 32.12
CA ASN A 69 -33.03 22.39 30.83
C ASN A 69 -32.01 22.52 29.69
N ALA A 70 -31.04 23.44 29.84
CA ALA A 70 -30.03 23.72 28.83
C ALA A 70 -29.10 22.54 28.55
N GLN A 71 -28.83 21.65 29.52
CA GLN A 71 -28.05 20.43 29.30
C GLN A 71 -28.64 19.52 28.20
N ASN A 72 -29.95 19.59 27.94
CA ASN A 72 -30.59 18.82 26.86
C ASN A 72 -30.22 19.31 25.46
N TRP A 73 -29.58 20.48 25.35
CA TRP A 73 -29.03 20.99 24.10
C TRP A 73 -27.68 20.34 23.73
N LEU A 74 -27.03 19.64 24.66
CA LEU A 74 -25.75 18.98 24.38
C LEU A 74 -25.95 17.89 23.31
N GLY A 75 -25.08 17.89 22.30
CA GLY A 75 -25.14 16.99 21.14
C GLY A 75 -26.23 17.32 20.13
N LYS A 76 -26.98 18.42 20.32
CA LYS A 76 -28.05 18.84 19.40
C LYS A 76 -27.55 19.71 18.27
N VAL A 77 -28.33 19.75 17.17
CA VAL A 77 -28.01 20.60 16.02
C VAL A 77 -28.36 22.05 16.34
N VAL A 78 -27.38 22.93 16.21
CA VAL A 78 -27.59 24.37 16.16
C VAL A 78 -27.78 24.83 14.72
N HIS A 79 -28.71 25.76 14.51
CA HIS A 79 -28.90 26.49 13.27
C HIS A 79 -28.70 27.98 13.54
N ILE A 80 -27.71 28.58 12.88
CA ILE A 80 -27.47 30.02 12.86
C ILE A 80 -27.82 30.51 11.45
N GLN A 81 -28.74 31.46 11.34
CA GLN A 81 -29.14 32.09 10.10
C GLN A 81 -28.83 33.58 10.19
N LEU A 82 -27.83 34.04 9.43
CA LEU A 82 -27.38 35.44 9.45
C LEU A 82 -28.21 36.33 8.50
N GLU A 83 -28.61 35.79 7.34
CA GLU A 83 -29.53 36.40 6.38
C GLU A 83 -30.24 35.29 5.56
N ASN A 84 -31.23 35.64 4.74
CA ASN A 84 -31.79 34.74 3.72
C ASN A 84 -30.68 34.09 2.88
N LYS A 85 -30.48 32.77 3.10
CA LYS A 85 -29.52 31.87 2.44
C LYS A 85 -28.08 31.84 3.02
N ASN A 86 -27.80 32.53 4.13
CA ASN A 86 -26.56 32.29 4.89
C ASN A 86 -26.86 31.48 6.16
N ASN A 87 -26.83 30.15 5.99
CA ASN A 87 -27.11 29.19 7.06
C ASN A 87 -25.83 28.51 7.51
N PHE A 88 -25.75 28.29 8.82
CA PHE A 88 -24.77 27.42 9.43
C PHE A 88 -25.46 26.38 10.31
N LEU A 89 -25.10 25.12 10.10
CA LEU A 89 -25.51 23.98 10.91
C LEU A 89 -24.30 23.40 11.64
N GLY A 90 -24.38 23.42 12.98
CA GLY A 90 -23.34 22.88 13.86
C GLY A 90 -23.90 21.87 14.86
N ILE A 91 -23.01 21.28 15.64
CA ILE A 91 -23.35 20.41 16.77
C ILE A 91 -22.78 21.04 18.05
N ILE A 92 -23.62 21.18 19.07
CA ILE A 92 -23.21 21.66 20.40
C ILE A 92 -22.43 20.54 21.10
N THR A 93 -21.17 20.77 21.42
CA THR A 93 -20.31 19.78 22.10
C THR A 93 -19.92 20.21 23.51
N ASP A 94 -20.15 21.47 23.87
CA ASP A 94 -19.84 22.02 25.19
C ASP A 94 -20.91 23.04 25.60
N ILE A 95 -21.32 22.98 26.86
CA ILE A 95 -22.28 23.90 27.47
C ILE A 95 -21.71 24.36 28.81
N GLY A 96 -21.38 25.64 28.88
CA GLY A 96 -20.94 26.32 30.09
C GLY A 96 -22.05 27.14 30.72
N PHE A 97 -21.92 27.40 32.02
CA PHE A 97 -22.74 28.35 32.76
C PHE A 97 -21.83 29.37 33.44
N GLU A 98 -21.87 30.62 32.97
CA GLU A 98 -21.06 31.73 33.47
C GLU A 98 -21.89 32.58 34.46
N LEU A 99 -21.40 32.68 35.70
CA LEU A 99 -21.94 33.53 36.76
C LEU A 99 -21.02 34.75 36.95
N ASN A 100 -21.58 35.94 36.80
CA ASN A 100 -20.87 37.19 37.08
C ASN A 100 -21.18 37.70 38.49
N LYS A 101 -20.24 38.46 39.08
CA LYS A 101 -20.22 38.86 40.51
C LYS A 101 -21.50 39.53 41.02
N ASP A 102 -22.29 40.13 40.14
CA ASP A 102 -23.47 40.93 40.50
C ASP A 102 -24.80 40.18 40.32
N LEU A 103 -24.79 38.88 39.97
CA LEU A 103 -25.99 38.05 39.66
C LEU A 103 -26.88 38.60 38.51
N VAL A 104 -26.52 39.74 37.94
CA VAL A 104 -27.09 40.33 36.73
C VAL A 104 -26.24 39.85 35.54
N GLY A 105 -26.89 39.27 34.53
CA GLY A 105 -26.20 38.79 33.33
C GLY A 105 -25.63 37.37 33.43
N ASN A 106 -26.30 36.45 34.14
CA ASN A 106 -25.97 35.02 34.09
C ASN A 106 -26.16 34.49 32.66
N GLN A 107 -25.16 33.79 32.13
CA GLN A 107 -25.15 33.37 30.73
C GLN A 107 -24.86 31.87 30.60
N LEU A 108 -25.58 31.24 29.68
CA LEU A 108 -25.23 29.94 29.12
C LEU A 108 -24.29 30.18 27.95
N VAL A 109 -23.18 29.44 27.88
CA VAL A 109 -22.20 29.51 26.81
C VAL A 109 -22.21 28.21 26.05
N LEU A 110 -22.76 28.22 24.85
CA LEU A 110 -22.83 27.06 23.97
C LEU A 110 -21.64 27.11 23.03
N LYS A 111 -20.81 26.06 23.05
CA LYS A 111 -19.69 25.91 22.12
C LYS A 111 -19.83 24.63 21.34
N GLY A 112 -19.30 24.64 20.14
CA GLY A 112 -19.32 23.45 19.31
C GLY A 112 -18.66 23.66 17.97
N TYR A 113 -18.94 22.71 17.09
CA TYR A 113 -18.26 22.59 15.81
C TYR A 113 -19.26 22.48 14.65
N SER A 114 -18.80 22.67 13.42
CA SER A 114 -19.55 22.24 12.24
C SER A 114 -19.92 20.76 12.32
N LYS A 115 -20.97 20.35 11.59
CA LYS A 115 -21.41 18.95 11.53
C LYS A 115 -20.34 17.94 11.08
N THR A 116 -19.22 18.40 10.52
CA THR A 116 -18.04 17.58 10.25
C THR A 116 -17.47 16.92 11.52
N ILE A 117 -17.73 17.45 12.72
CA ILE A 117 -17.30 16.85 13.99
C ILE A 117 -17.84 15.43 14.22
N LEU A 118 -18.93 15.05 13.54
CA LEU A 118 -19.46 13.68 13.57
C LEU A 118 -18.46 12.65 13.01
N LEU A 119 -17.47 13.10 12.23
CA LEU A 119 -16.41 12.26 11.67
C LEU A 119 -15.22 12.07 12.63
N GLU A 120 -15.23 12.71 13.81
CA GLU A 120 -14.23 12.55 14.86
C GLU A 120 -14.59 11.45 15.87
N SER A 121 -15.08 10.31 15.36
CA SER A 121 -15.51 9.15 16.19
C SER A 121 -14.37 8.28 16.74
N GLY A 122 -13.15 8.79 16.74
CA GLY A 122 -11.92 8.09 17.14
C GLY A 122 -11.13 7.51 15.96
N GLN A 123 -9.89 7.09 16.24
CA GLN A 123 -8.96 6.55 15.25
C GLN A 123 -9.41 5.19 14.72
N LYS A 124 -9.23 4.98 13.40
CA LYS A 124 -9.67 3.77 12.71
C LYS A 124 -8.56 3.15 11.86
N LEU A 125 -8.71 1.83 11.67
CA LEU A 125 -7.96 1.05 10.72
C LEU A 125 -8.93 0.52 9.66
N HIS A 126 -8.71 0.89 8.41
CA HIS A 126 -9.51 0.44 7.29
C HIS A 126 -8.69 0.46 6.00
N SER A 127 -9.08 -0.35 5.01
CA SER A 127 -8.47 -0.34 3.70
C SER A 127 -9.50 -0.55 2.61
N TRP A 128 -9.28 0.08 1.48
CA TRP A 128 -10.05 -0.08 0.27
C TRP A 128 -9.16 -0.60 -0.85
N GLU A 129 -9.75 -1.44 -1.70
CA GLU A 129 -9.14 -2.02 -2.89
C GLU A 129 -10.07 -1.77 -4.08
N ASP A 130 -9.50 -1.45 -5.24
CA ASP A 130 -10.21 -1.28 -6.52
C ASP A 130 -11.44 -0.33 -6.44
N THR A 131 -11.27 0.82 -5.77
CA THR A 131 -12.35 1.80 -5.52
C THR A 131 -12.03 3.19 -6.06
N THR A 132 -13.02 4.05 -6.20
CA THR A 132 -12.83 5.45 -6.61
C THR A 132 -12.67 6.36 -5.39
N LEU A 133 -12.01 7.50 -5.56
CA LEU A 133 -11.89 8.51 -4.51
C LEU A 133 -13.27 9.02 -4.05
N GLN A 134 -14.20 9.17 -4.99
CA GLN A 134 -15.57 9.60 -4.69
C GLN A 134 -16.31 8.58 -3.82
N ASP A 135 -16.23 7.29 -4.16
CA ASP A 135 -16.95 6.24 -3.45
C ASP A 135 -16.39 6.04 -2.03
N MET A 136 -15.06 6.10 -1.85
CA MET A 136 -14.44 6.04 -0.53
C MET A 136 -14.95 7.13 0.40
N ILE A 137 -14.91 8.40 -0.04
CA ILE A 137 -15.34 9.54 0.79
C ILE A 137 -16.83 9.44 1.12
N ARG A 138 -17.66 9.02 0.17
CA ARG A 138 -19.10 8.80 0.40
C ARG A 138 -19.35 7.69 1.41
N GLU A 139 -18.62 6.59 1.34
CA GLU A 139 -18.71 5.49 2.30
C GLU A 139 -18.34 5.96 3.71
N ILE A 140 -17.23 6.69 3.85
CA ILE A 140 -16.75 7.25 5.12
C ILE A 140 -17.82 8.15 5.74
N ILE A 141 -18.36 9.11 4.98
CA ILE A 141 -19.39 10.03 5.47
C ILE A 141 -20.67 9.27 5.84
N LYS A 142 -21.11 8.32 5.01
CA LYS A 142 -22.29 7.50 5.27
C LYS A 142 -22.16 6.72 6.58
N ASN A 143 -20.99 6.13 6.84
CA ASN A 143 -20.75 5.31 8.02
C ASN A 143 -20.51 6.16 9.29
N GLY A 144 -19.83 7.30 9.18
CA GLY A 144 -19.47 8.15 10.31
C GLY A 144 -20.58 9.12 10.73
N ALA A 145 -21.23 9.78 9.77
CA ALA A 145 -22.19 10.84 10.02
C ALA A 145 -23.60 10.59 9.43
N GLY A 146 -23.74 9.66 8.49
CA GLY A 146 -25.00 9.33 7.84
C GLY A 146 -25.67 10.56 7.20
N GLU A 147 -27.00 10.66 7.30
CA GLU A 147 -27.77 11.77 6.74
C GLU A 147 -27.61 13.10 7.51
N GLN A 148 -26.98 13.06 8.69
CA GLN A 148 -26.77 14.26 9.51
C GLN A 148 -25.79 15.23 8.83
N LEU A 149 -24.83 14.72 8.06
CA LEU A 149 -23.86 15.50 7.30
C LEU A 149 -24.15 15.42 5.80
N GLN A 150 -24.81 16.47 5.30
CA GLN A 150 -24.98 16.66 3.86
C GLN A 150 -23.61 16.91 3.21
N ASN A 151 -23.45 16.48 1.97
CA ASN A 151 -22.17 16.53 1.27
C ASN A 151 -22.33 16.68 -0.24
N ASP A 152 -21.27 17.16 -0.89
CA ASP A 152 -21.10 17.19 -2.34
C ASP A 152 -19.68 16.73 -2.69
N ILE A 153 -19.57 15.47 -3.09
CA ILE A 153 -18.30 14.79 -3.32
C ILE A 153 -18.09 14.64 -4.82
N GLN A 154 -17.23 15.47 -5.40
CA GLN A 154 -16.91 15.56 -6.82
C GLN A 154 -15.40 15.82 -7.03
N PRO A 155 -14.52 14.88 -6.63
CA PRO A 155 -13.08 15.03 -6.86
C PRO A 155 -12.76 15.17 -8.34
N GLU A 156 -11.75 15.97 -8.68
CA GLU A 156 -11.26 16.11 -10.05
C GLU A 156 -10.38 14.93 -10.47
N PHE A 157 -9.66 14.34 -9.51
CA PHE A 157 -8.80 13.19 -9.71
C PHE A 157 -9.61 12.01 -10.27
N ASN A 158 -9.17 11.52 -11.42
CA ASN A 158 -9.81 10.44 -12.19
C ASN A 158 -11.28 10.69 -12.62
N ALA A 159 -11.81 11.92 -12.50
CA ALA A 159 -13.20 12.23 -12.83
C ALA A 159 -13.60 11.91 -14.29
N LYS A 160 -12.65 12.03 -15.23
CA LYS A 160 -12.90 11.82 -16.67
C LYS A 160 -12.88 10.34 -17.09
N ASN A 161 -12.04 9.53 -16.44
CA ASN A 161 -11.78 8.15 -16.86
C ASN A 161 -12.34 7.11 -15.88
N ASN A 162 -12.86 7.57 -14.73
CA ASN A 162 -13.35 6.72 -13.64
C ASN A 162 -12.32 5.66 -13.19
N SER A 163 -11.03 6.00 -13.26
CA SER A 163 -9.95 5.08 -12.92
C SER A 163 -9.95 4.79 -11.42
N LYS A 164 -9.93 3.50 -11.08
CA LYS A 164 -9.89 3.02 -9.70
C LYS A 164 -8.50 3.21 -9.10
N ILE A 165 -8.48 3.37 -7.77
CA ILE A 165 -7.28 3.34 -6.96
C ILE A 165 -7.09 1.91 -6.46
N ASP A 166 -5.94 1.32 -6.77
CA ASP A 166 -5.64 -0.09 -6.48
C ASP A 166 -5.75 -0.40 -4.98
N TYR A 167 -5.16 0.47 -4.14
CA TYR A 167 -5.16 0.27 -2.70
C TYR A 167 -4.99 1.59 -1.92
N GLN A 168 -5.83 1.78 -0.90
CA GLN A 168 -5.76 2.89 0.05
C GLN A 168 -6.07 2.40 1.46
N THR A 169 -5.39 2.99 2.46
CA THR A 169 -5.52 2.60 3.87
C THR A 169 -5.76 3.84 4.70
N GLN A 170 -6.76 3.81 5.58
CA GLN A 170 -6.92 4.70 6.74
C GLN A 170 -6.16 4.07 7.90
N TYR A 171 -5.10 4.73 8.39
CA TYR A 171 -4.17 4.11 9.35
C TYR A 171 -4.06 4.94 10.62
N MET A 172 -4.79 4.53 11.66
CA MET A 172 -4.86 5.22 12.95
C MET A 172 -5.27 6.70 12.85
N GLU A 173 -6.21 6.97 11.94
CA GLU A 173 -6.75 8.30 11.68
C GLU A 173 -8.24 8.30 11.96
N THR A 174 -8.79 9.44 12.38
CA THR A 174 -10.24 9.63 12.37
C THR A 174 -10.76 9.73 10.93
N ASP A 175 -12.07 9.66 10.73
CA ASP A 175 -12.63 9.78 9.39
C ASP A 175 -12.35 11.14 8.77
N PHE A 176 -12.41 12.20 9.58
CA PHE A 176 -12.11 13.55 9.12
C PHE A 176 -10.63 13.73 8.77
N GLN A 177 -9.73 13.28 9.63
CA GLN A 177 -8.28 13.30 9.36
C GLN A 177 -7.92 12.53 8.09
N TYR A 178 -8.56 11.40 7.85
CA TYR A 178 -8.35 10.63 6.62
C TYR A 178 -8.83 11.39 5.38
N ILE A 179 -9.99 12.05 5.44
CA ILE A 179 -10.48 12.92 4.37
C ILE A 179 -9.52 14.10 4.14
N GLN A 180 -9.01 14.74 5.19
CA GLN A 180 -7.99 15.79 5.08
C GLN A 180 -6.73 15.27 4.40
N ARG A 181 -6.26 14.06 4.77
CA ARG A 181 -5.09 13.47 4.13
C ARG A 181 -5.35 13.14 2.66
N LEU A 182 -6.53 12.65 2.31
CA LEU A 182 -6.90 12.41 0.91
C LEU A 182 -6.93 13.72 0.13
N ALA A 183 -7.51 14.79 0.68
CA ALA A 183 -7.47 16.12 0.08
C ALA A 183 -6.04 16.62 -0.12
N LYS A 184 -5.14 16.40 0.84
CA LYS A 184 -3.71 16.71 0.71
C LYS A 184 -3.00 15.85 -0.34
N THR A 185 -3.31 14.56 -0.39
CA THR A 185 -2.66 13.58 -1.28
C THR A 185 -2.98 13.84 -2.74
N TYR A 186 -4.24 14.18 -3.02
CA TYR A 186 -4.78 14.40 -4.36
C TYR A 186 -4.95 15.88 -4.73
N ASN A 187 -4.59 16.81 -3.82
CA ASN A 187 -4.80 18.25 -3.95
C ASN A 187 -6.26 18.58 -4.35
N GLU A 188 -7.21 17.95 -3.66
CA GLU A 188 -8.64 18.19 -3.83
C GLU A 188 -9.12 19.31 -2.92
N TRP A 189 -10.14 20.03 -3.36
CA TRP A 189 -10.77 21.06 -2.52
C TRP A 189 -11.50 20.40 -1.35
N MET A 190 -11.40 20.94 -0.15
CA MET A 190 -12.11 20.42 1.01
C MET A 190 -12.58 21.56 1.91
N PHE A 191 -13.89 21.71 2.07
CA PHE A 191 -14.47 22.69 3.00
C PHE A 191 -15.92 22.38 3.32
N TYR A 192 -16.39 22.81 4.49
CA TYR A 192 -17.80 22.83 4.84
C TYR A 192 -18.37 24.20 4.49
N ASP A 193 -19.50 24.32 3.81
CA ASP A 193 -20.06 25.65 3.45
C ASP A 193 -21.04 26.22 4.47
N GLY A 194 -21.20 25.54 5.61
CA GLY A 194 -22.23 25.81 6.61
C GLY A 194 -23.39 24.82 6.56
N GLU A 195 -23.61 24.15 5.42
CA GLU A 195 -24.67 23.14 5.29
C GLU A 195 -24.12 21.80 4.76
N LYS A 196 -23.23 21.85 3.77
CA LYS A 196 -22.67 20.68 3.08
C LYS A 196 -21.14 20.63 3.16
N LEU A 197 -20.59 19.42 3.31
CA LEU A 197 -19.17 19.15 3.13
C LEU A 197 -18.84 18.94 1.65
N PHE A 198 -17.93 19.73 1.11
CA PHE A 198 -17.44 19.62 -0.25
C PHE A 198 -16.11 18.86 -0.28
N PHE A 199 -15.96 17.96 -1.25
CA PHE A 199 -14.69 17.34 -1.60
C PHE A 199 -14.52 17.35 -3.12
N GLY A 200 -13.58 18.14 -3.61
CA GLY A 200 -13.44 18.51 -5.02
C GLY A 200 -14.08 19.87 -5.36
N LYS A 201 -13.68 20.47 -6.49
CA LYS A 201 -14.09 21.82 -6.88
C LYS A 201 -15.57 21.82 -7.32
N PRO A 202 -16.46 22.62 -6.71
CA PRO A 202 -17.87 22.67 -7.11
C PRO A 202 -18.02 23.14 -8.57
N LYS A 203 -18.79 22.40 -9.39
CA LYS A 203 -18.96 22.70 -10.82
C LYS A 203 -19.62 24.04 -11.11
N ASP A 204 -20.54 24.45 -10.23
CA ASP A 204 -21.32 25.66 -10.35
C ASP A 204 -20.64 26.88 -9.73
N ILE A 205 -19.41 26.75 -9.20
CA ILE A 205 -18.73 27.82 -8.47
C ILE A 205 -18.57 29.10 -9.30
N ASN A 206 -18.32 28.97 -10.61
CA ASN A 206 -18.17 30.11 -11.51
C ASN A 206 -19.49 30.70 -11.99
N THR A 207 -20.59 29.94 -11.89
CA THR A 207 -21.93 30.33 -12.34
C THR A 207 -22.84 30.78 -11.20
N LYS A 208 -22.43 30.57 -9.94
CA LYS A 208 -23.12 31.08 -8.75
C LYS A 208 -23.13 32.60 -8.74
N GLU A 209 -24.18 33.16 -8.14
CA GLU A 209 -24.30 34.60 -7.88
C GLU A 209 -23.09 35.08 -7.08
N LYS A 210 -22.45 36.14 -7.58
CA LYS A 210 -21.29 36.77 -6.94
C LYS A 210 -21.79 37.92 -6.06
N ILE A 211 -21.22 38.05 -4.87
CA ILE A 211 -21.57 39.15 -3.98
C ILE A 211 -20.64 40.33 -4.29
N ASN A 212 -21.22 41.47 -4.68
CA ASN A 212 -20.46 42.69 -4.87
C ASN A 212 -20.26 43.38 -3.53
N LEU A 213 -19.01 43.68 -3.20
CA LEU A 213 -18.61 44.48 -2.06
C LEU A 213 -17.96 45.76 -2.57
N THR A 214 -18.28 46.90 -1.96
CA THR A 214 -17.79 48.22 -2.30
C THR A 214 -17.14 48.86 -1.08
N PHE A 215 -15.87 49.23 -1.23
CA PHE A 215 -15.11 49.90 -0.18
C PHE A 215 -15.79 51.21 0.26
N ASN A 216 -15.84 51.45 1.57
CA ASN A 216 -16.58 52.54 2.24
C ASN A 216 -18.12 52.49 2.12
N GLN A 217 -18.71 51.38 1.65
CA GLN A 217 -20.15 51.15 1.71
C GLN A 217 -20.48 49.94 2.61
N ASP A 218 -20.17 48.74 2.12
CA ASP A 218 -20.38 47.48 2.82
C ASP A 218 -19.06 46.74 3.11
N LEU A 219 -17.93 47.30 2.68
CA LEU A 219 -16.58 46.84 2.99
C LEU A 219 -15.80 47.97 3.71
N TYR A 220 -15.35 47.72 4.94
CA TYR A 220 -14.77 48.76 5.81
C TYR A 220 -13.25 48.73 5.87
N THR A 221 -12.67 47.53 5.91
CA THR A 221 -11.22 47.35 5.78
C THR A 221 -10.93 46.48 4.58
N PHE A 222 -9.82 46.75 3.90
CA PHE A 222 -9.35 45.98 2.78
C PHE A 222 -7.83 45.98 2.77
N ASN A 223 -7.23 44.82 3.02
CA ASN A 223 -5.80 44.60 2.93
C ASN A 223 -5.53 43.62 1.80
N LEU A 224 -4.68 44.01 0.86
CA LEU A 224 -4.22 43.19 -0.24
C LEU A 224 -2.78 42.75 0.02
N ASN A 225 -2.56 41.44 0.05
CA ASN A 225 -1.30 40.85 0.46
C ASN A 225 -0.71 39.98 -0.65
N ILE A 226 0.63 39.93 -0.68
CA ILE A 226 1.42 39.09 -1.58
C ILE A 226 2.60 38.49 -0.78
N GLN A 227 2.94 37.23 -1.02
CA GLN A 227 4.02 36.53 -0.31
C GLN A 227 4.76 35.56 -1.23
N ALA A 228 6.07 35.42 -1.02
CA ALA A 228 6.88 34.41 -1.69
C ALA A 228 6.80 33.06 -0.96
N LYS A 229 6.78 31.95 -1.70
CA LYS A 229 6.69 30.59 -1.14
C LYS A 229 7.61 29.59 -1.87
N PRO A 230 7.99 28.47 -1.24
CA PRO A 230 8.72 27.42 -1.93
C PRO A 230 7.85 26.81 -3.04
N VAL A 231 8.32 26.83 -4.29
CA VAL A 231 7.55 26.35 -5.46
C VAL A 231 8.24 25.28 -6.29
N GLN A 232 9.49 24.95 -5.95
CA GLN A 232 10.28 23.96 -6.67
C GLN A 232 10.24 22.61 -5.95
N PHE A 233 9.43 21.69 -6.49
CA PHE A 233 9.26 20.35 -5.95
C PHE A 233 9.70 19.29 -6.96
N GLY A 234 10.49 18.33 -6.51
CA GLY A 234 10.87 17.13 -7.24
C GLY A 234 10.45 15.90 -6.45
N ALA A 235 10.11 14.83 -7.17
CA ALA A 235 9.80 13.56 -6.53
C ALA A 235 10.17 12.36 -7.39
N PHE A 236 10.22 11.19 -6.77
CA PHE A 236 10.42 9.92 -7.45
C PHE A 236 9.38 8.87 -7.05
N THR A 237 9.07 7.95 -7.96
CA THR A 237 8.26 6.77 -7.65
C THR A 237 8.80 5.56 -8.39
N TYR A 238 8.75 4.39 -7.76
CA TYR A 238 9.19 3.14 -8.36
C TYR A 238 8.00 2.23 -8.60
N ASN A 239 7.81 1.85 -9.86
CA ASN A 239 6.82 0.89 -10.31
C ASN A 239 7.40 -0.52 -10.29
N GLU A 240 6.96 -1.31 -9.31
CA GLU A 240 7.35 -2.70 -9.16
C GLU A 240 7.02 -3.57 -10.37
N ASP A 241 5.84 -3.37 -10.96
CA ASP A 241 5.29 -4.27 -11.98
C ASP A 241 6.05 -4.14 -13.31
N SER A 242 6.54 -2.94 -13.63
CA SER A 242 7.32 -2.65 -14.84
C SER A 242 8.82 -2.51 -14.59
N ASN A 243 9.26 -2.60 -13.33
CA ASN A 243 10.64 -2.35 -12.90
C ASN A 243 11.19 -1.01 -13.40
N LYS A 244 10.44 0.08 -13.20
CA LYS A 244 10.82 1.42 -13.65
C LYS A 244 10.83 2.41 -12.50
N LEU A 245 11.92 3.16 -12.40
CA LEU A 245 12.01 4.35 -11.56
C LEU A 245 11.63 5.57 -12.39
N TYR A 246 10.64 6.30 -11.91
CA TYR A 246 10.19 7.56 -12.49
C TYR A 246 10.60 8.71 -11.57
N GLN A 247 11.04 9.81 -12.17
CA GLN A 247 11.39 11.04 -11.48
C GLN A 247 10.79 12.21 -12.24
N ALA A 248 10.26 13.17 -11.50
CA ALA A 248 9.68 14.38 -12.07
C ALA A 248 9.99 15.58 -11.18
N LYS A 249 9.85 16.76 -11.77
CA LYS A 249 9.91 18.05 -11.08
C LYS A 249 8.77 18.95 -11.58
N THR A 250 8.46 19.98 -10.81
CA THR A 250 7.52 21.03 -11.22
C THR A 250 7.92 21.66 -12.56
N GLN A 251 6.92 22.06 -13.36
CA GLN A 251 7.10 22.63 -14.70
C GLN A 251 7.15 24.16 -14.70
N ASP A 252 7.41 24.79 -13.55
CA ASP A 252 7.58 26.25 -13.42
C ASP A 252 6.41 27.05 -14.03
N LYS A 253 5.18 26.54 -13.84
CA LYS A 253 3.96 27.14 -14.39
C LYS A 253 2.76 26.86 -13.48
N VAL A 254 2.15 27.94 -13.00
CA VAL A 254 0.92 27.91 -12.20
C VAL A 254 -0.20 28.61 -12.96
N GLU A 255 -1.36 27.95 -13.06
CA GLU A 255 -2.52 28.50 -13.76
C GLU A 255 -3.48 29.20 -12.80
N GLY A 256 -4.18 30.24 -13.29
CA GLY A 256 -5.29 30.87 -12.57
C GLY A 256 -4.88 31.92 -11.53
N LEU A 257 -3.59 32.27 -11.45
CA LEU A 257 -3.12 33.38 -10.63
C LEU A 257 -3.46 34.74 -11.28
N PRO A 258 -3.81 35.77 -10.49
CA PRO A 258 -3.86 37.14 -10.99
C PRO A 258 -2.44 37.72 -11.13
N LEU A 259 -2.30 38.90 -11.73
CA LEU A 259 -1.00 39.57 -11.97
C LEU A 259 -0.10 39.63 -10.72
N LEU A 260 -0.68 39.94 -9.55
CA LEU A 260 0.08 39.93 -8.29
C LEU A 260 0.53 38.52 -7.89
N GLY A 261 -0.31 37.50 -8.08
CA GLY A 261 0.06 36.11 -7.85
C GLY A 261 1.17 35.63 -8.80
N GLU A 262 1.10 36.00 -10.08
CA GLU A 262 2.16 35.73 -11.06
C GLU A 262 3.48 36.39 -10.62
N LYS A 263 3.42 37.63 -10.12
CA LYS A 263 4.61 38.29 -9.59
C LYS A 263 5.18 37.58 -8.37
N ALA A 264 4.32 37.09 -7.48
CA ALA A 264 4.71 36.30 -6.33
C ALA A 264 5.42 35.01 -6.75
N PHE A 265 4.93 34.37 -7.81
CA PHE A 265 5.51 33.16 -8.38
C PHE A 265 6.93 33.42 -8.92
N GLU A 266 7.11 34.45 -9.75
CA GLU A 266 8.43 34.83 -10.28
C GLU A 266 9.47 35.10 -9.17
N VAL A 267 9.05 35.77 -8.09
CA VAL A 267 9.91 36.05 -6.94
C VAL A 267 10.19 34.77 -6.16
N SER A 268 9.19 33.91 -5.99
CA SER A 268 9.29 32.62 -5.31
C SER A 268 10.31 31.70 -5.97
N GLU A 269 10.31 31.62 -7.30
CA GLU A 269 11.27 30.80 -8.06
C GLU A 269 12.72 31.26 -7.88
N LYS A 270 12.92 32.58 -7.80
CA LYS A 270 14.25 33.18 -7.59
C LYS A 270 14.72 33.04 -6.14
N LEU A 271 13.82 33.24 -5.19
CA LEU A 271 14.12 33.20 -3.76
C LEU A 271 14.36 31.77 -3.27
N TYR A 272 13.53 30.83 -3.70
CA TYR A 272 13.61 29.41 -3.35
C TYR A 272 14.11 28.59 -4.54
N ASN A 273 15.37 28.83 -4.90
CA ASN A 273 16.03 28.26 -6.08
C ASN A 273 16.53 26.82 -5.91
N THR A 274 16.17 26.14 -4.81
CA THR A 274 16.52 24.74 -4.56
C THR A 274 15.29 23.87 -4.69
N THR A 275 15.39 22.83 -5.51
CA THR A 275 14.32 21.86 -5.68
C THR A 275 14.35 20.87 -4.51
N SER A 276 13.26 20.84 -3.74
CA SER A 276 13.05 19.77 -2.74
C SER A 276 12.86 18.42 -3.44
N PHE A 277 13.27 17.31 -2.81
CA PHE A 277 13.18 15.98 -3.44
C PHE A 277 12.65 14.92 -2.47
N GLU A 278 11.50 14.32 -2.79
CA GLU A 278 10.81 13.35 -1.92
C GLU A 278 10.30 12.12 -2.70
N TYR A 279 9.78 11.11 -1.99
CA TYR A 279 9.06 10.02 -2.64
C TYR A 279 7.64 10.47 -3.01
N GLY A 280 7.10 9.95 -4.12
CA GLY A 280 5.79 10.35 -4.62
C GLY A 280 4.65 9.97 -3.68
N ARG A 281 3.65 10.86 -3.59
CA ARG A 281 2.46 10.67 -2.73
C ARG A 281 1.53 9.54 -3.19
N PHE A 282 1.57 9.17 -4.47
CA PHE A 282 0.73 8.11 -5.04
C PHE A 282 1.42 6.74 -5.03
N SER A 283 0.71 5.72 -4.55
CA SER A 283 1.21 4.34 -4.43
C SER A 283 1.46 3.65 -5.77
N THR A 284 0.69 3.98 -6.82
CA THR A 284 0.58 3.24 -8.09
C THR A 284 1.81 3.30 -9.01
N GLY A 285 2.86 4.05 -8.65
CA GLY A 285 4.13 3.99 -9.38
C GLY A 285 4.14 4.56 -10.81
N TYR A 286 3.07 5.20 -11.29
CA TYR A 286 2.99 5.72 -12.67
C TYR A 286 3.52 7.16 -12.78
N ASP A 287 4.14 7.49 -13.92
CA ASP A 287 4.73 8.80 -14.22
C ASP A 287 3.71 9.93 -14.32
N GLY A 288 2.64 9.77 -15.09
CA GLY A 288 1.61 10.81 -15.26
C GLY A 288 0.95 11.22 -13.95
N ASN A 289 0.79 10.27 -13.03
CA ASN A 289 0.30 10.52 -11.68
C ASN A 289 1.31 11.36 -10.87
N LEU A 290 2.61 11.09 -11.00
CA LEU A 290 3.66 11.85 -10.30
C LEU A 290 3.73 13.31 -10.77
N GLU A 291 3.73 13.55 -12.08
CA GLU A 291 3.75 14.90 -12.65
C GLU A 291 2.49 15.68 -12.28
N MET A 292 1.32 15.05 -12.36
CA MET A 292 0.05 15.64 -11.95
C MET A 292 0.05 16.04 -10.47
N ALA A 293 0.59 15.20 -9.59
CA ALA A 293 0.70 15.51 -8.16
C ALA A 293 1.63 16.71 -7.91
N LEU A 294 2.78 16.77 -8.58
CA LEU A 294 3.72 17.89 -8.42
C LEU A 294 3.13 19.21 -8.95
N LYS A 295 2.47 19.18 -10.11
CA LYS A 295 1.75 20.35 -10.64
C LYS A 295 0.69 20.83 -9.64
N SER A 296 -0.16 19.92 -9.17
CA SER A 296 -1.26 20.26 -8.26
C SER A 296 -0.76 20.79 -6.91
N ARG A 297 0.36 20.27 -6.40
CA ARG A 297 1.03 20.77 -5.20
C ARG A 297 1.62 22.17 -5.40
N GLN A 298 2.23 22.44 -6.56
CA GLN A 298 2.72 23.78 -6.90
C GLN A 298 1.57 24.79 -6.94
N GLU A 299 0.46 24.43 -7.59
CA GLU A 299 -0.75 25.25 -7.64
C GLU A 299 -1.37 25.48 -6.26
N ALA A 300 -1.47 24.44 -5.43
CA ALA A 300 -1.98 24.56 -4.05
C ALA A 300 -1.10 25.43 -3.17
N THR A 301 0.23 25.35 -3.32
CA THR A 301 1.17 26.16 -2.56
C THR A 301 1.07 27.64 -2.94
N MET A 302 0.79 27.94 -4.21
CA MET A 302 0.66 29.31 -4.71
C MET A 302 -0.75 29.89 -4.60
N ALA A 303 -1.74 29.09 -4.21
CA ALA A 303 -3.13 29.50 -4.08
C ALA A 303 -3.33 30.70 -3.15
N ASP A 304 -2.54 30.79 -2.08
CA ASP A 304 -2.54 31.89 -1.11
C ASP A 304 -1.28 32.76 -1.19
N ALA A 305 -0.53 32.71 -2.30
CA ALA A 305 0.58 33.63 -2.53
C ALA A 305 0.10 35.07 -2.76
N ASN A 306 -1.13 35.24 -3.23
CA ASN A 306 -1.88 36.49 -3.19
C ASN A 306 -3.19 36.23 -2.45
N TYR A 307 -3.54 37.10 -1.49
CA TYR A 307 -4.77 36.99 -0.72
C TYR A 307 -5.21 38.36 -0.24
N VAL A 308 -6.47 38.46 0.17
CA VAL A 308 -7.02 39.66 0.79
C VAL A 308 -7.55 39.34 2.18
N THR A 309 -7.47 40.31 3.08
CA THR A 309 -8.20 40.28 4.35
C THR A 309 -9.04 41.55 4.49
N ALA A 310 -10.25 41.42 5.00
CA ALA A 310 -11.20 42.52 5.03
C ALA A 310 -12.24 42.36 6.13
N THR A 311 -12.93 43.46 6.44
CA THR A 311 -14.09 43.49 7.33
C THR A 311 -15.30 44.07 6.61
N SER A 312 -16.48 43.54 6.92
CA SER A 312 -17.74 43.89 6.26
C SER A 312 -18.91 43.76 7.22
N SER A 313 -19.99 44.50 6.98
CA SER A 313 -21.30 44.30 7.63
C SER A 313 -22.26 43.47 6.76
N ASN A 314 -21.82 42.96 5.61
CA ASN A 314 -22.66 42.21 4.70
C ASN A 314 -22.88 40.77 5.22
N SER A 315 -24.10 40.47 5.67
CA SER A 315 -24.51 39.19 6.26
C SER A 315 -24.69 38.05 5.25
N LYS A 316 -24.60 38.32 3.94
CA LYS A 316 -24.62 37.30 2.87
C LYS A 316 -23.31 36.55 2.73
N LEU A 317 -22.22 37.10 3.27
CA LEU A 317 -20.89 36.55 3.10
C LEU A 317 -20.80 35.19 3.80
N LYS A 318 -20.29 34.18 3.09
CA LYS A 318 -20.06 32.84 3.64
C LYS A 318 -18.83 32.21 3.00
N ILE A 319 -18.24 31.25 3.69
CA ILE A 319 -17.11 30.47 3.18
C ILE A 319 -17.46 29.79 1.83
N GLY A 320 -16.49 29.76 0.92
CA GLY A 320 -16.64 29.18 -0.42
C GLY A 320 -17.38 30.06 -1.43
N THR A 321 -17.84 31.26 -1.04
CA THR A 321 -18.49 32.22 -1.96
C THR A 321 -17.48 33.09 -2.67
N ILE A 322 -17.75 33.41 -3.94
CA ILE A 322 -16.99 34.39 -4.71
C ILE A 322 -17.55 35.79 -4.45
N VAL A 323 -16.68 36.70 -4.02
CA VAL A 323 -16.94 38.13 -3.88
C VAL A 323 -16.23 38.91 -4.97
N THR A 324 -16.88 39.95 -5.49
CA THR A 324 -16.26 40.96 -6.34
C THR A 324 -16.01 42.19 -5.48
N ILE A 325 -14.76 42.59 -5.32
CA ILE A 325 -14.38 43.76 -4.53
C ILE A 325 -14.25 44.96 -5.46
N ASN A 326 -14.96 46.03 -5.14
CA ASN A 326 -14.96 47.27 -5.89
C ASN A 326 -14.50 48.44 -5.02
N ALA A 327 -13.86 49.44 -5.64
CA ALA A 327 -13.54 50.71 -5.00
C ALA A 327 -13.69 51.85 -6.00
N PHE A 328 -13.92 53.05 -5.48
CA PHE A 328 -13.91 54.26 -6.29
C PHE A 328 -12.47 54.69 -6.52
N GLU A 329 -12.05 54.73 -7.78
CA GLU A 329 -10.76 55.25 -8.21
C GLU A 329 -10.95 56.61 -8.88
N GLU A 330 -10.06 57.55 -8.60
CA GLU A 330 -10.01 58.83 -9.29
C GLU A 330 -9.45 58.62 -10.69
N LYS A 331 -10.24 58.99 -11.72
CA LYS A 331 -9.77 59.01 -13.10
C LYS A 331 -9.54 60.42 -13.59
N ILE A 332 -8.36 60.63 -14.15
CA ILE A 332 -8.01 61.85 -14.85
C ILE A 332 -8.70 61.82 -16.21
N LEU A 333 -9.79 62.58 -16.34
CA LEU A 333 -10.48 62.76 -17.61
C LEU A 333 -9.76 63.81 -18.47
N SER A 334 -9.81 63.65 -19.79
CA SER A 334 -9.38 64.68 -20.74
C SER A 334 -10.26 65.93 -20.60
N PRO A 335 -9.73 67.15 -20.76
CA PRO A 335 -10.53 68.38 -20.81
C PRO A 335 -11.62 68.41 -21.90
N LEU A 336 -11.55 67.49 -22.86
CA LEU A 336 -12.53 67.31 -23.93
C LEU A 336 -13.66 66.32 -23.58
N ASP A 337 -13.57 65.61 -22.45
CA ASP A 337 -14.64 64.72 -21.97
C ASP A 337 -15.77 65.54 -21.35
N SER A 338 -17.02 65.25 -21.72
CA SER A 338 -18.20 65.98 -21.24
C SER A 338 -18.41 65.89 -19.73
N ARG A 339 -17.76 64.95 -19.05
CA ARG A 339 -17.80 64.76 -17.59
C ARG A 339 -16.63 65.44 -16.87
N TRP A 340 -15.67 66.01 -17.60
CA TRP A 340 -14.51 66.67 -17.00
C TRP A 340 -14.92 67.94 -16.26
N ASN A 341 -14.46 68.07 -15.02
CA ASN A 341 -14.66 69.26 -14.19
C ASN A 341 -13.35 69.60 -13.46
N PRO A 342 -12.77 70.80 -13.64
CA PRO A 342 -11.50 71.17 -13.02
C PRO A 342 -11.57 71.29 -11.49
N ASN A 343 -12.76 71.39 -10.90
CA ASN A 343 -12.97 71.57 -9.47
C ASN A 343 -13.55 70.32 -8.77
N LYS A 344 -13.76 69.22 -9.49
CA LYS A 344 -14.30 67.97 -8.92
C LYS A 344 -13.61 66.74 -9.54
N PRO A 345 -12.98 65.87 -8.73
CA PRO A 345 -12.44 64.62 -9.24
C PRO A 345 -13.57 63.74 -9.78
N PHE A 346 -13.33 63.10 -10.93
CA PHE A 346 -14.24 62.10 -11.45
C PHE A 346 -13.89 60.74 -10.83
N LEU A 347 -14.78 60.25 -9.98
CA LEU A 347 -14.63 58.93 -9.35
C LEU A 347 -15.37 57.89 -10.19
N GLN A 348 -14.67 56.84 -10.59
CA GLN A 348 -15.26 55.68 -11.26
C GLN A 348 -15.18 54.48 -10.33
N LEU A 349 -16.28 53.73 -10.24
CA LEU A 349 -16.29 52.46 -9.54
C LEU A 349 -15.52 51.43 -10.39
N GLU A 350 -14.43 50.92 -9.85
CA GLU A 350 -13.57 49.92 -10.49
C GLU A 350 -13.58 48.62 -9.69
N SER A 351 -13.54 47.49 -10.40
CA SER A 351 -13.43 46.16 -9.81
C SER A 351 -11.96 45.84 -9.52
N ILE A 352 -11.60 45.79 -8.24
CA ILE A 352 -10.24 45.41 -7.79
C ILE A 352 -9.96 43.94 -8.10
N GLY A 353 -10.97 43.07 -7.97
CA GLY A 353 -10.80 41.65 -8.28
C GLY A 353 -11.92 40.77 -7.74
N GLN A 354 -11.87 39.50 -8.16
CA GLN A 354 -12.76 38.46 -7.69
C GLN A 354 -12.01 37.50 -6.77
N TYR A 355 -12.57 37.24 -5.59
CA TYR A 355 -11.93 36.44 -4.56
C TYR A 355 -12.91 35.41 -4.01
N ILE A 356 -12.44 34.21 -3.69
CA ILE A 356 -13.19 33.18 -2.97
C ILE A 356 -12.87 33.27 -1.48
N ILE A 357 -13.90 33.37 -0.64
CA ILE A 357 -13.73 33.39 0.82
C ILE A 357 -13.28 32.01 1.30
N THR A 358 -12.13 31.95 1.97
CA THR A 358 -11.58 30.70 2.53
C THR A 358 -11.56 30.69 4.04
N GLU A 359 -11.64 31.84 4.68
CA GLU A 359 -11.76 31.97 6.14
C GLU A 359 -12.73 33.13 6.42
N ILE A 360 -13.67 32.96 7.34
CA ILE A 360 -14.59 34.02 7.75
C ILE A 360 -15.00 33.86 9.21
N THR A 361 -14.98 34.96 9.95
CA THR A 361 -15.49 35.06 11.31
C THR A 361 -16.67 36.00 11.34
N HIS A 362 -17.82 35.52 11.80
CA HIS A 362 -19.04 36.30 11.99
C HIS A 362 -19.18 36.64 13.47
N LYS A 363 -19.51 37.91 13.77
CA LYS A 363 -19.82 38.38 15.11
C LYS A 363 -21.14 39.13 15.12
N ALA A 364 -21.99 38.79 16.07
CA ALA A 364 -23.27 39.44 16.27
C ALA A 364 -23.61 39.57 17.75
N ASN A 365 -24.37 40.60 18.12
CA ASN A 365 -24.84 40.82 19.49
C ASN A 365 -26.35 41.06 19.58
N ASP A 366 -26.85 41.16 20.81
CA ASP A 366 -28.26 41.35 21.17
C ASP A 366 -28.84 42.71 20.80
N ILE A 367 -28.00 43.72 20.57
CA ILE A 367 -28.41 45.05 20.10
C ILE A 367 -28.48 45.17 18.57
N GLY A 368 -28.17 44.08 17.85
CA GLY A 368 -28.31 43.99 16.39
C GLY A 368 -27.09 44.46 15.60
N GLU A 369 -25.94 44.67 16.26
CA GLU A 369 -24.68 44.91 15.55
C GLU A 369 -24.18 43.59 14.94
N TYR A 370 -23.76 43.66 13.68
CA TYR A 370 -23.19 42.54 12.96
C TYR A 370 -21.94 43.01 12.21
N GLU A 371 -20.88 42.23 12.33
CA GLU A 371 -19.67 42.36 11.53
C GLU A 371 -19.14 40.99 11.14
N ASN A 372 -18.39 40.95 10.04
CA ASN A 372 -17.55 39.81 9.72
C ASN A 372 -16.15 40.27 9.33
N SER A 373 -15.18 39.41 9.61
CA SER A 373 -13.82 39.51 9.10
C SER A 373 -13.53 38.27 8.26
N PHE A 374 -12.91 38.44 7.08
CA PHE A 374 -12.65 37.32 6.19
C PHE A 374 -11.29 37.40 5.52
N LYS A 375 -10.78 36.23 5.14
CA LYS A 375 -9.66 36.05 4.22
C LYS A 375 -10.17 35.38 2.95
N ALA A 376 -9.77 35.92 1.82
CA ALA A 376 -10.18 35.41 0.52
C ALA A 376 -8.99 35.29 -0.43
N LEU A 377 -9.02 34.25 -1.27
CA LEU A 377 -8.00 33.95 -2.28
C LEU A 377 -8.52 34.33 -3.67
N PRO A 378 -7.69 34.56 -4.69
CA PRO A 378 -8.15 34.83 -6.04
C PRO A 378 -9.12 33.75 -6.56
N ALA A 379 -10.25 34.14 -7.14
CA ALA A 379 -11.33 33.22 -7.48
C ALA A 379 -10.95 32.16 -8.54
N PHE A 380 -9.94 32.44 -9.37
CA PHE A 380 -9.57 31.63 -10.52
C PHE A 380 -8.49 30.57 -10.24
N ILE A 381 -8.01 30.47 -8.99
CA ILE A 381 -7.08 29.42 -8.57
C ILE A 381 -7.60 28.02 -8.93
N LYS A 382 -6.68 27.14 -9.30
CA LYS A 382 -7.00 25.74 -9.64
C LYS A 382 -7.19 24.91 -8.38
N LYS A 383 -6.27 25.02 -7.42
CA LYS A 383 -6.27 24.26 -6.16
C LYS A 383 -6.38 25.21 -4.96
N LEU A 384 -6.96 24.71 -3.87
CA LEU A 384 -6.91 25.38 -2.56
C LEU A 384 -5.60 25.03 -1.83
N PRO A 385 -5.17 25.83 -0.84
CA PRO A 385 -4.08 25.47 0.05
C PRO A 385 -4.29 24.08 0.68
N GLU A 386 -3.20 23.33 0.87
CA GLU A 386 -3.26 21.97 1.41
C GLU A 386 -3.72 21.95 2.89
N PRO A 387 -4.51 20.94 3.31
CA PRO A 387 -4.76 20.67 4.71
C PRO A 387 -3.46 20.46 5.51
N GLN A 388 -3.41 20.98 6.73
CA GLN A 388 -2.26 20.85 7.63
C GLN A 388 -2.33 19.54 8.43
N ILE A 389 -2.22 18.42 7.71
CA ILE A 389 -2.23 17.07 8.28
C ILE A 389 -0.93 16.32 7.96
N ALA A 390 -0.40 15.57 8.93
CA ALA A 390 0.75 14.70 8.72
C ALA A 390 0.34 13.43 7.96
N PHE A 391 1.27 12.84 7.21
CA PHE A 391 1.04 11.50 6.65
C PHE A 391 1.23 10.44 7.76
N PRO A 392 0.38 9.40 7.82
CA PRO A 392 0.50 8.33 8.80
C PRO A 392 1.79 7.54 8.56
N ILE A 393 2.39 7.10 9.65
CA ILE A 393 3.60 6.26 9.64
C ILE A 393 3.18 4.85 10.05
N ALA A 394 3.26 3.93 9.10
CA ALA A 394 2.95 2.53 9.32
C ALA A 394 4.14 1.80 9.95
N GLU A 395 3.88 1.09 11.04
CA GLU A 395 4.83 0.19 11.67
C GLU A 395 4.71 -1.22 11.06
N THR A 396 5.67 -2.09 11.37
CA THR A 396 5.61 -3.50 10.95
C THR A 396 4.38 -4.19 11.53
N GLN A 397 3.75 -5.06 10.74
CA GLN A 397 2.50 -5.70 11.13
C GLN A 397 2.48 -7.18 10.78
N GLN A 398 1.85 -7.98 11.63
CA GLN A 398 1.61 -9.39 11.34
C GLN A 398 0.39 -9.56 10.43
N ALA A 399 0.48 -10.50 9.51
CA ALA A 399 -0.61 -10.86 8.62
C ALA A 399 -0.65 -12.37 8.35
N ILE A 400 -1.80 -12.84 7.87
CA ILE A 400 -1.98 -14.22 7.42
C ILE A 400 -2.08 -14.23 5.90
N VAL A 401 -1.38 -15.14 5.25
CA VAL A 401 -1.46 -15.34 3.80
C VAL A 401 -2.83 -15.91 3.43
N ILE A 402 -3.51 -15.27 2.50
CA ILE A 402 -4.84 -15.71 2.03
C ILE A 402 -4.84 -16.18 0.58
N ASP A 403 -3.85 -15.79 -0.22
CA ASP A 403 -3.72 -16.21 -1.61
C ASP A 403 -2.25 -16.09 -2.05
N ASN A 404 -1.75 -17.11 -2.73
CA ASN A 404 -0.41 -17.13 -3.32
C ASN A 404 -0.43 -17.43 -4.82
N ASN A 405 -1.62 -17.52 -5.44
CA ASN A 405 -1.79 -17.75 -6.87
C ASN A 405 -1.75 -16.43 -7.67
N ASP A 406 -0.59 -15.77 -7.68
CA ASP A 406 -0.39 -14.48 -8.33
C ASP A 406 -0.76 -14.52 -9.83
N PRO A 407 -1.75 -13.72 -10.30
CA PRO A 407 -2.13 -13.66 -11.71
C PRO A 407 -0.98 -13.27 -12.65
N LYS A 408 -0.01 -12.49 -12.16
CA LYS A 408 1.18 -12.08 -12.94
C LYS A 408 2.35 -13.06 -12.81
N LYS A 409 2.23 -14.09 -11.97
CA LYS A 409 3.27 -15.11 -11.71
C LYS A 409 4.62 -14.49 -11.29
N GLN A 410 4.58 -13.46 -10.45
CA GLN A 410 5.75 -12.74 -9.94
C GLN A 410 6.13 -13.15 -8.50
N GLY A 411 5.49 -14.18 -7.95
CA GLY A 411 5.75 -14.62 -6.57
C GLY A 411 5.18 -13.66 -5.52
N ARG A 412 4.19 -12.84 -5.88
CA ARG A 412 3.46 -11.99 -4.94
C ARG A 412 2.42 -12.82 -4.19
N ILE A 413 2.01 -12.33 -3.02
CA ILE A 413 0.92 -12.94 -2.26
C ILE A 413 -0.10 -11.88 -1.85
N ARG A 414 -1.31 -12.32 -1.47
CA ARG A 414 -2.26 -11.49 -0.73
C ARG A 414 -2.31 -11.94 0.71
N VAL A 415 -2.48 -10.97 1.60
CA VAL A 415 -2.52 -11.21 3.04
C VAL A 415 -3.70 -10.48 3.66
N LYS A 416 -4.03 -10.88 4.89
CA LYS A 416 -4.91 -10.16 5.80
C LYS A 416 -4.14 -9.79 7.06
N MET A 417 -3.96 -8.49 7.27
CA MET A 417 -3.48 -7.96 8.56
C MET A 417 -4.50 -8.26 9.65
N GLN A 418 -4.08 -8.27 10.92
CA GLN A 418 -4.97 -8.64 12.04
C GLN A 418 -6.27 -7.80 12.08
N TRP A 419 -6.16 -6.48 11.91
CA TRP A 419 -7.32 -5.57 11.88
C TRP A 419 -8.20 -5.72 10.63
N GLN A 420 -7.68 -6.28 9.54
CA GLN A 420 -8.45 -6.53 8.31
C GLN A 420 -9.42 -7.72 8.46
N GLN A 421 -9.19 -8.60 9.43
CA GLN A 421 -10.01 -9.80 9.61
C GLN A 421 -11.47 -9.47 9.94
N ALA A 422 -11.71 -8.50 10.82
CA ALA A 422 -13.04 -8.15 11.30
C ALA A 422 -14.00 -7.66 10.20
N LYS A 423 -13.46 -7.07 9.12
CA LYS A 423 -14.25 -6.48 8.02
C LYS A 423 -14.05 -7.22 6.69
N ASN A 424 -13.46 -8.42 6.71
CA ASN A 424 -13.13 -9.21 5.52
C ASN A 424 -12.32 -8.43 4.45
N LEU A 425 -11.49 -7.49 4.90
CA LEU A 425 -10.60 -6.71 4.04
C LEU A 425 -9.34 -7.52 3.72
N ARG A 426 -8.53 -7.04 2.78
CA ARG A 426 -7.28 -7.70 2.37
C ARG A 426 -6.30 -6.71 1.72
N SER A 427 -5.04 -7.12 1.64
CA SER A 427 -4.01 -6.40 0.89
C SER A 427 -4.18 -6.55 -0.63
N PRO A 428 -3.54 -5.69 -1.44
CA PRO A 428 -3.31 -5.98 -2.85
C PRO A 428 -2.30 -7.13 -2.98
N TRP A 429 -1.94 -7.50 -4.21
CA TRP A 429 -0.80 -8.40 -4.45
C TRP A 429 0.50 -7.72 -4.06
N ILE A 430 1.14 -8.23 -3.00
CA ILE A 430 2.35 -7.63 -2.42
C ILE A 430 3.58 -8.53 -2.63
N ARG A 431 4.73 -7.90 -2.82
CA ARG A 431 6.02 -8.60 -3.02
C ARG A 431 6.48 -9.29 -1.74
N VAL A 432 7.22 -10.39 -1.92
CA VAL A 432 7.89 -11.13 -0.85
C VAL A 432 9.38 -10.86 -0.88
N MET A 433 9.93 -10.40 0.25
CA MET A 433 11.37 -10.30 0.45
C MET A 433 11.96 -11.71 0.59
N THR A 434 13.06 -11.96 -0.12
CA THR A 434 13.81 -13.22 -0.08
C THR A 434 15.30 -12.93 0.09
N PRO A 435 16.09 -13.83 0.70
CA PRO A 435 17.53 -13.59 0.92
C PRO A 435 18.33 -13.31 -0.36
N ASP A 436 17.91 -13.86 -1.49
CA ASP A 436 18.53 -13.63 -2.79
C ASP A 436 17.47 -13.67 -3.91
N ALA A 437 17.41 -12.62 -4.73
CA ALA A 437 16.47 -12.49 -5.85
C ALA A 437 17.08 -11.75 -7.04
N GLY A 438 16.69 -12.14 -8.27
CA GLY A 438 16.96 -11.40 -9.50
C GLY A 438 16.97 -12.29 -10.75
N SER A 439 17.86 -11.96 -11.70
CA SER A 439 17.98 -12.63 -13.00
C SER A 439 19.43 -12.72 -13.47
N SER A 440 19.70 -13.54 -14.48
CA SER A 440 20.97 -13.67 -15.21
C SER A 440 20.72 -14.07 -16.67
N ASN A 441 21.78 -14.20 -17.48
CA ASN A 441 21.68 -14.68 -18.86
C ASN A 441 21.11 -16.12 -18.95
N GLU A 442 21.38 -16.94 -17.93
CA GLU A 442 20.91 -18.34 -17.87
C GLU A 442 19.55 -18.47 -17.18
N VAL A 443 19.20 -17.55 -16.26
CA VAL A 443 17.98 -17.59 -15.46
C VAL A 443 17.26 -16.25 -15.54
N SER A 444 16.30 -16.15 -16.46
CA SER A 444 15.62 -14.89 -16.77
C SER A 444 14.66 -14.39 -15.69
N LYS A 445 14.14 -15.29 -14.83
CA LYS A 445 13.24 -14.97 -13.71
C LYS A 445 13.51 -15.89 -12.52
N ASN A 446 13.24 -15.40 -11.31
CA ASN A 446 13.30 -16.18 -10.08
C ASN A 446 14.67 -16.85 -9.81
N ARG A 447 15.77 -16.18 -10.18
CA ARG A 447 17.12 -16.58 -9.75
C ARG A 447 17.25 -16.27 -8.26
N GLY A 448 17.80 -17.20 -7.49
CA GLY A 448 17.98 -17.08 -6.04
C GLY A 448 17.07 -18.00 -5.24
N MET A 449 16.64 -17.57 -4.04
CA MET A 449 15.82 -18.37 -3.14
C MET A 449 14.33 -18.11 -3.40
N VAL A 450 13.61 -19.12 -3.89
CA VAL A 450 12.19 -18.99 -4.25
C VAL A 450 11.34 -19.81 -3.28
N PHE A 451 11.01 -19.21 -2.14
CA PHE A 451 10.14 -19.79 -1.12
C PHE A 451 8.98 -18.83 -0.87
N ILE A 452 7.89 -19.03 -1.63
CA ILE A 452 6.69 -18.20 -1.50
C ILE A 452 5.86 -18.73 -0.33
N PRO A 453 5.48 -17.88 0.65
CA PRO A 453 4.60 -18.28 1.74
C PRO A 453 3.28 -18.89 1.24
N GLU A 454 2.79 -19.90 1.95
CA GLU A 454 1.60 -20.66 1.61
C GLU A 454 0.36 -20.07 2.28
N VAL A 455 -0.83 -20.33 1.73
CA VAL A 455 -2.10 -19.91 2.35
C VAL A 455 -2.20 -20.49 3.77
N GLY A 456 -2.47 -19.62 4.74
CA GLY A 456 -2.51 -19.94 6.16
C GLY A 456 -1.21 -19.61 6.93
N ASP A 457 -0.10 -19.38 6.23
CA ASP A 457 1.14 -18.98 6.89
C ASP A 457 1.02 -17.59 7.53
N GLN A 458 1.74 -17.39 8.63
CA GLN A 458 1.91 -16.08 9.23
C GLN A 458 3.15 -15.40 8.68
N VAL A 459 3.01 -14.14 8.31
CA VAL A 459 4.07 -13.31 7.75
C VAL A 459 4.16 -11.98 8.48
N MET A 460 5.36 -11.40 8.49
CA MET A 460 5.59 -10.02 8.92
C MET A 460 5.58 -9.11 7.69
N LEU A 461 4.86 -8.01 7.78
CA LEU A 461 4.78 -6.97 6.76
C LEU A 461 5.68 -5.78 7.11
N GLY A 462 6.30 -5.24 6.07
CA GLY A 462 6.91 -3.92 6.07
C GLY A 462 6.14 -2.98 5.16
N PHE A 463 6.42 -1.69 5.30
CA PHE A 463 5.80 -0.63 4.52
C PHE A 463 6.89 0.23 3.91
N ARG A 464 6.95 0.31 2.57
CA ARG A 464 7.97 1.11 1.89
C ARG A 464 7.76 2.58 2.26
N TYR A 465 8.82 3.24 2.74
CA TYR A 465 8.77 4.61 3.28
C TYR A 465 7.85 4.79 4.50
N ASN A 466 7.49 3.69 5.18
CA ASN A 466 6.46 3.65 6.23
C ASN A 466 5.08 4.14 5.75
N ASP A 467 4.81 4.06 4.45
CA ASP A 467 3.51 4.40 3.87
C ASP A 467 2.56 3.20 3.97
N PRO A 468 1.42 3.29 4.68
CA PRO A 468 0.48 2.18 4.83
C PRO A 468 -0.09 1.67 3.49
N ASN A 469 0.01 2.46 2.42
CA ASN A 469 -0.41 2.08 1.08
C ASN A 469 0.64 1.27 0.30
N ARG A 470 1.84 1.03 0.87
CA ARG A 470 2.95 0.32 0.21
C ARG A 470 3.44 -0.91 1.00
N PRO A 471 2.55 -1.87 1.35
CA PRO A 471 2.94 -3.07 2.06
C PRO A 471 3.82 -4.01 1.21
N PHE A 472 4.74 -4.71 1.86
CA PHE A 472 5.48 -5.86 1.34
C PHE A 472 5.72 -6.87 2.46
N VAL A 473 6.01 -8.13 2.12
CA VAL A 473 6.32 -9.17 3.11
C VAL A 473 7.81 -9.14 3.44
N TYR A 474 8.15 -8.94 4.72
CA TYR A 474 9.52 -9.07 5.23
C TYR A 474 9.98 -10.52 5.30
N GLY A 475 9.08 -11.42 5.71
CA GLY A 475 9.38 -12.84 5.86
C GLY A 475 8.29 -13.59 6.61
N SER A 476 8.40 -14.91 6.67
CA SER A 476 7.48 -15.77 7.41
C SER A 476 7.85 -15.87 8.88
N MET A 477 6.84 -16.09 9.73
CA MET A 477 7.01 -16.32 11.16
C MET A 477 6.35 -17.63 11.58
N PHE A 478 7.06 -18.40 12.39
CA PHE A 478 6.47 -19.51 13.10
C PHE A 478 5.57 -19.00 14.23
N ASN A 479 4.55 -19.80 14.57
CA ASN A 479 3.66 -19.56 15.70
C ASN A 479 3.62 -20.79 16.63
N GLY A 480 2.79 -20.75 17.68
CA GLY A 480 2.70 -21.84 18.66
C GLY A 480 2.30 -23.21 18.11
N THR A 481 1.82 -23.28 16.87
CA THR A 481 1.45 -24.54 16.19
C THR A 481 2.44 -24.96 15.10
N THR A 482 3.15 -24.02 14.49
CA THR A 482 4.08 -24.28 13.37
C THR A 482 5.55 -24.23 13.77
N GLY A 483 5.88 -23.64 14.92
CA GLY A 483 7.23 -23.49 15.43
C GLY A 483 7.72 -24.72 16.18
N ALA A 484 8.91 -25.18 15.83
CA ALA A 484 9.66 -26.18 16.57
C ALA A 484 11.18 -25.89 16.47
N GLY A 485 11.98 -26.38 17.40
CA GLY A 485 13.44 -26.17 17.44
C GLY A 485 13.90 -25.42 18.67
N GLY A 486 15.14 -24.89 18.66
CA GLY A 486 15.65 -24.05 19.76
C GLY A 486 15.87 -24.76 21.09
N LYS A 487 16.37 -26.01 21.07
CA LYS A 487 16.75 -26.75 22.30
C LYS A 487 18.01 -26.15 22.94
N GLU A 488 18.34 -26.53 24.19
CA GLU A 488 19.48 -26.02 24.98
C GLU A 488 20.80 -25.87 24.19
N LYS A 489 21.15 -26.86 23.35
CA LYS A 489 22.33 -26.80 22.46
C LYS A 489 22.05 -26.37 21.02
N ASN A 490 20.77 -26.37 20.62
CA ASN A 490 20.30 -25.99 19.29
C ASN A 490 21.04 -26.66 18.11
N ASN A 491 21.41 -27.94 18.26
CA ASN A 491 22.27 -28.67 17.31
C ASN A 491 21.62 -29.01 15.96
N ILE A 492 20.30 -28.85 15.81
CA ILE A 492 19.59 -29.25 14.59
C ILE A 492 19.23 -28.01 13.77
N LYS A 493 19.72 -27.95 12.53
CA LYS A 493 19.31 -26.96 11.52
C LYS A 493 18.69 -27.69 10.34
N SER A 494 17.60 -27.17 9.78
CA SER A 494 16.94 -27.83 8.66
C SER A 494 16.18 -26.90 7.75
N LEU A 495 16.08 -27.31 6.48
CA LEU A 495 15.15 -26.80 5.48
C LEU A 495 14.15 -27.89 5.19
N SER A 496 12.85 -27.56 5.24
CA SER A 496 11.76 -28.49 4.93
C SER A 496 10.80 -27.86 3.95
N SER A 497 10.40 -28.63 2.93
CA SER A 497 9.39 -28.21 1.95
C SER A 497 7.99 -28.68 2.35
N LYS A 498 6.95 -28.10 1.75
CA LYS A 498 5.53 -28.46 1.97
C LYS A 498 5.24 -29.96 1.82
N SER A 499 5.92 -30.64 0.88
CA SER A 499 5.71 -32.07 0.64
C SER A 499 6.49 -32.99 1.58
N GLY A 500 7.36 -32.45 2.44
CA GLY A 500 8.19 -33.22 3.37
C GLY A 500 9.58 -33.57 2.87
N ASN A 501 10.10 -32.93 1.81
CA ASN A 501 11.53 -33.06 1.48
C ASN A 501 12.35 -32.25 2.49
N ILE A 502 13.47 -32.81 2.96
CA ILE A 502 14.25 -32.30 4.10
C ILE A 502 15.73 -32.24 3.73
N ILE A 503 16.38 -31.13 4.11
CA ILE A 503 17.83 -31.04 4.30
C ILE A 503 18.06 -30.74 5.78
N LYS A 504 18.85 -31.57 6.46
CA LYS A 504 19.09 -31.47 7.90
C LYS A 504 20.56 -31.60 8.25
N LEU A 505 21.02 -30.72 9.12
CA LEU A 505 22.34 -30.71 9.75
C LEU A 505 22.17 -31.04 11.24
N ASP A 506 23.05 -31.90 11.77
CA ASP A 506 23.14 -32.21 13.20
C ASP A 506 24.56 -31.91 13.70
N ASP A 507 24.74 -30.75 14.32
CA ASP A 507 26.02 -30.23 14.80
C ASP A 507 26.60 -31.06 15.94
N ASN A 508 25.78 -31.84 16.66
CA ASN A 508 26.28 -32.73 17.70
C ASN A 508 27.03 -33.93 17.13
N LYS A 509 26.64 -34.36 15.94
CA LYS A 509 27.24 -35.51 15.23
C LYS A 509 28.16 -35.07 14.09
N GLY A 510 28.06 -33.82 13.64
CA GLY A 510 28.66 -33.39 12.36
C GLY A 510 28.01 -34.06 11.15
N SER A 511 26.73 -34.46 11.27
CA SER A 511 26.05 -35.29 10.26
C SER A 511 25.17 -34.46 9.33
N VAL A 512 25.02 -34.90 8.08
CA VAL A 512 24.17 -34.28 7.05
C VAL A 512 23.19 -35.32 6.52
N TYR A 513 21.92 -34.94 6.41
CA TYR A 513 20.84 -35.80 5.94
C TYR A 513 19.98 -35.07 4.91
N ILE A 514 19.79 -35.69 3.75
CA ILE A 514 18.91 -35.21 2.68
C ILE A 514 17.90 -36.33 2.40
N SER A 515 16.61 -36.00 2.40
CA SER A 515 15.56 -36.96 2.06
C SER A 515 14.45 -36.34 1.24
N ASP A 516 13.80 -37.19 0.44
CA ASP A 516 12.48 -36.89 -0.08
C ASP A 516 11.40 -37.10 1.02
N LYS A 517 10.13 -36.97 0.63
CA LYS A 517 8.98 -37.26 1.50
C LYS A 517 8.88 -38.73 1.94
N GLY A 518 9.56 -39.64 1.24
CA GLY A 518 9.57 -41.07 1.48
C GLY A 518 10.79 -41.47 2.32
N THR A 519 11.32 -42.65 2.05
CA THR A 519 12.51 -43.19 2.74
C THR A 519 13.78 -43.09 1.90
N ALA A 520 13.74 -42.53 0.69
CA ALA A 520 14.93 -42.35 -0.13
C ALA A 520 15.78 -41.22 0.46
N ASN A 521 17.08 -41.47 0.64
CA ASN A 521 17.93 -40.53 1.36
C ASN A 521 19.40 -40.64 0.99
N ILE A 522 20.12 -39.55 1.28
CA ILE A 522 21.57 -39.46 1.30
C ILE A 522 21.96 -39.03 2.71
N ARG A 523 22.89 -39.76 3.32
CA ARG A 523 23.35 -39.47 4.68
C ARG A 523 24.86 -39.55 4.80
N PHE A 524 25.44 -38.48 5.34
CA PHE A 524 26.78 -38.45 5.90
C PHE A 524 26.65 -38.50 7.42
N ASP A 525 27.26 -39.47 8.09
CA ASP A 525 27.01 -39.72 9.52
C ASP A 525 27.87 -38.87 10.47
N GLY A 526 28.86 -38.15 9.94
CA GLY A 526 29.82 -37.35 10.70
C GLY A 526 31.02 -38.14 11.27
N ALA A 527 31.00 -39.47 11.16
CA ALA A 527 32.12 -40.36 11.49
C ALA A 527 32.95 -40.75 10.25
N GLY A 528 32.64 -40.16 9.09
CA GLY A 528 33.31 -40.42 7.81
C GLY A 528 32.56 -41.41 6.91
N ASN A 529 31.40 -41.92 7.31
CA ASN A 529 30.61 -42.82 6.47
C ASN A 529 29.55 -42.06 5.66
N ALA A 530 29.31 -42.55 4.43
CA ALA A 530 28.27 -42.08 3.54
C ALA A 530 27.36 -43.23 3.12
N THR A 531 26.05 -42.98 3.06
CA THR A 531 25.05 -43.96 2.59
C THR A 531 24.06 -43.31 1.63
N THR A 532 23.68 -44.04 0.58
CA THR A 532 22.66 -43.66 -0.39
C THR A 532 21.63 -44.77 -0.48
N ASN A 533 20.37 -44.44 -0.21
CA ASN A 533 19.29 -45.42 -0.14
C ASN A 533 18.20 -45.07 -1.15
N ALA A 534 17.79 -46.05 -1.95
CA ALA A 534 16.66 -45.96 -2.86
C ALA A 534 15.70 -47.14 -2.61
N ASN A 535 14.39 -46.88 -2.68
CA ASN A 535 13.38 -47.88 -2.33
C ASN A 535 12.90 -48.72 -3.52
N VAL A 536 13.13 -48.26 -4.74
CA VAL A 536 12.65 -48.91 -5.97
C VAL A 536 13.83 -49.22 -6.87
N ASN A 537 14.40 -48.20 -7.53
CA ASN A 537 15.52 -48.35 -8.43
C ASN A 537 16.65 -47.39 -8.04
N HIS A 538 17.90 -47.87 -8.15
CA HIS A 538 19.10 -47.06 -8.02
C HIS A 538 19.86 -47.10 -9.36
N ASN A 539 19.74 -46.05 -10.15
CA ASN A 539 20.37 -45.97 -11.46
C ASN A 539 21.62 -45.08 -11.41
N ILE A 540 22.75 -45.59 -11.89
CA ILE A 540 24.02 -44.85 -12.02
C ILE A 540 24.43 -44.87 -13.50
N ASN A 541 24.32 -43.73 -14.17
CA ASN A 541 24.61 -43.59 -15.60
C ASN A 541 25.80 -42.65 -15.82
N ALA A 542 26.78 -43.08 -16.62
CA ALA A 542 27.94 -42.27 -17.00
C ALA A 542 28.05 -42.19 -18.53
N GLY A 543 28.11 -40.97 -19.08
CA GLY A 543 28.19 -40.76 -20.53
C GLY A 543 29.56 -41.06 -21.16
N LYS A 544 30.59 -41.29 -20.34
CA LYS A 544 31.92 -41.70 -20.79
C LYS A 544 32.41 -42.89 -19.97
N ASN A 545 32.98 -42.65 -18.79
CA ASN A 545 33.55 -43.68 -17.94
C ASN A 545 32.92 -43.66 -16.54
N ASN A 546 32.74 -44.84 -15.95
CA ASN A 546 32.42 -45.01 -14.53
C ASN A 546 33.55 -45.82 -13.87
N THR A 547 34.25 -45.24 -12.90
CA THR A 547 35.37 -45.88 -12.21
C THR A 547 35.06 -45.94 -10.72
N ILE A 548 35.14 -47.14 -10.14
CA ILE A 548 34.89 -47.38 -8.72
C ILE A 548 36.17 -47.91 -8.08
N ASN A 549 36.72 -47.18 -7.11
CA ASN A 549 37.91 -47.57 -6.36
C ASN A 549 37.53 -47.92 -4.93
N ALA A 550 38.04 -49.04 -4.44
CA ALA A 550 37.91 -49.43 -3.04
C ALA A 550 39.30 -49.77 -2.49
N GLY A 551 39.65 -49.24 -1.32
CA GLY A 551 40.98 -49.46 -0.73
C GLY A 551 41.17 -50.85 -0.13
N GLN A 552 40.10 -51.57 0.17
CA GLN A 552 40.15 -52.92 0.76
C GLN A 552 39.28 -53.91 0.01
N THR A 553 37.99 -53.62 -0.15
CA THR A 553 37.03 -54.55 -0.76
C THR A 553 35.98 -53.81 -1.57
N HIS A 554 35.68 -54.32 -2.76
CA HIS A 554 34.50 -53.96 -3.53
C HIS A 554 33.60 -55.19 -3.65
N SER A 555 32.32 -55.06 -3.28
CA SER A 555 31.36 -56.15 -3.37
C SER A 555 30.07 -55.70 -4.05
N VAL A 556 29.55 -56.55 -4.94
CA VAL A 556 28.23 -56.42 -5.55
C VAL A 556 27.40 -57.60 -5.07
N ASN A 557 26.40 -57.30 -4.25
CA ASN A 557 25.61 -58.27 -3.49
C ASN A 557 24.15 -58.23 -3.95
N VAL A 558 23.55 -59.40 -4.20
CA VAL A 558 22.13 -59.52 -4.58
C VAL A 558 21.41 -60.45 -3.59
N GLY A 559 20.20 -60.05 -3.18
CA GLY A 559 19.35 -60.83 -2.27
C GLY A 559 19.78 -60.81 -0.79
N ALA A 560 20.74 -59.94 -0.43
CA ALA A 560 21.07 -59.69 0.97
C ALA A 560 19.93 -58.95 1.67
N THR A 561 19.68 -59.30 2.93
CA THR A 561 18.77 -58.56 3.80
C THR A 561 19.46 -58.29 5.14
N LYS A 562 18.79 -57.60 6.06
CA LYS A 562 19.31 -57.44 7.43
C LYS A 562 19.58 -58.79 8.12
N GLU A 563 18.85 -59.84 7.73
CA GLU A 563 18.83 -61.13 8.43
C GLU A 563 19.50 -62.25 7.64
N GLN A 564 19.83 -62.02 6.36
CA GLN A 564 20.34 -63.06 5.47
C GLN A 564 21.52 -62.54 4.63
N PRO A 565 22.58 -63.34 4.46
CA PRO A 565 23.68 -62.99 3.56
C PRO A 565 23.22 -62.90 2.09
N PRO A 566 24.01 -62.28 1.21
CA PRO A 566 23.73 -62.27 -0.22
C PRO A 566 23.57 -63.67 -0.79
N GLN A 567 22.66 -63.81 -1.76
CA GLN A 567 22.47 -65.06 -2.52
C GLN A 567 23.42 -65.16 -3.72
N THR A 568 23.91 -64.01 -4.19
CA THR A 568 24.95 -63.89 -5.23
C THR A 568 25.88 -62.75 -4.87
N THR A 569 27.19 -62.98 -5.03
CA THR A 569 28.25 -62.02 -4.72
C THR A 569 29.29 -61.98 -5.83
N LEU A 570 29.66 -60.78 -6.27
CA LEU A 570 30.94 -60.50 -6.92
C LEU A 570 31.79 -59.70 -5.93
N ALA A 571 32.87 -60.28 -5.42
CA ALA A 571 33.78 -59.64 -4.46
C ALA A 571 35.20 -59.53 -5.03
N MET A 572 35.81 -58.35 -4.86
CA MET A 572 37.19 -58.07 -5.23
C MET A 572 37.92 -57.47 -4.03
N ASN A 573 39.17 -57.87 -3.78
CA ASN A 573 39.94 -57.38 -2.63
C ASN A 573 41.33 -56.84 -3.01
N ALA A 574 41.99 -56.18 -2.05
CA ALA A 574 43.30 -55.56 -2.23
C ALA A 574 44.46 -56.56 -2.46
N ASP A 575 44.24 -57.85 -2.16
CA ASP A 575 45.22 -58.92 -2.41
C ASP A 575 45.17 -59.43 -3.87
N GLY A 576 44.30 -58.85 -4.70
CA GLY A 576 44.12 -59.25 -6.10
C GLY A 576 43.15 -60.43 -6.30
N SER A 577 42.37 -60.81 -5.28
CA SER A 577 41.37 -61.87 -5.39
C SER A 577 40.08 -61.35 -6.03
N ILE A 578 39.51 -62.15 -6.92
CA ILE A 578 38.16 -61.98 -7.47
C ILE A 578 37.37 -63.25 -7.16
N VAL A 579 36.24 -63.10 -6.46
CA VAL A 579 35.33 -64.19 -6.09
C VAL A 579 33.97 -63.96 -6.72
N LEU A 580 33.52 -64.93 -7.52
CA LEU A 580 32.15 -65.07 -7.98
C LEU A 580 31.51 -66.20 -7.17
N ASP A 581 30.53 -65.88 -6.33
CA ASP A 581 29.80 -66.86 -5.51
C ASP A 581 28.30 -66.81 -5.85
N GLY A 582 27.76 -67.95 -6.26
CA GLY A 582 26.36 -68.11 -6.63
C GLY A 582 25.77 -69.34 -5.97
N LYS A 583 24.69 -69.17 -5.20
CA LYS A 583 24.05 -70.26 -4.44
C LYS A 583 23.53 -71.42 -5.29
N THR A 584 23.16 -71.16 -6.54
CA THR A 584 22.60 -72.16 -7.48
C THR A 584 23.56 -72.51 -8.60
N SER A 585 24.09 -71.50 -9.31
CA SER A 585 24.96 -71.68 -10.46
C SER A 585 25.71 -70.38 -10.82
N ILE A 586 26.82 -70.52 -11.54
CA ILE A 586 27.55 -69.43 -12.21
C ILE A 586 27.68 -69.81 -13.69
N THR A 587 27.27 -68.94 -14.61
CA THR A 587 27.31 -69.22 -16.06
C THR A 587 27.98 -68.08 -16.81
N LEU A 588 29.01 -68.40 -17.60
CA LEU A 588 29.62 -67.53 -18.61
C LEU A 588 29.09 -67.97 -19.98
N LYS A 589 28.54 -67.06 -20.79
CA LYS A 589 27.79 -67.41 -22.00
C LYS A 589 27.94 -66.36 -23.11
N VAL A 590 28.09 -66.84 -24.34
CA VAL A 590 27.88 -66.07 -25.58
C VAL A 590 27.02 -66.95 -26.49
N ASP A 591 25.80 -66.52 -26.79
CA ASP A 591 24.78 -67.33 -27.48
C ASP A 591 24.72 -68.77 -26.92
N GLU A 592 24.86 -69.82 -27.71
CA GLU A 592 24.73 -71.21 -27.21
C GLU A 592 26.03 -71.80 -26.60
N ASN A 593 27.14 -71.05 -26.59
CA ASN A 593 28.41 -71.49 -26.03
C ASN A 593 28.49 -71.11 -24.54
N THR A 594 28.80 -72.08 -23.66
CA THR A 594 28.72 -71.87 -22.19
C THR A 594 29.84 -72.51 -21.38
N ILE A 595 30.17 -71.87 -20.26
CA ILE A 595 30.86 -72.48 -19.10
C ILE A 595 29.92 -72.33 -17.91
N THR A 596 29.46 -73.46 -17.36
CA THR A 596 28.51 -73.47 -16.23
C THR A 596 29.09 -74.23 -15.05
N LEU A 597 29.10 -73.59 -13.88
CA LEU A 597 29.43 -74.18 -12.59
C LEU A 597 28.14 -74.29 -11.78
N ASN A 598 27.84 -75.46 -11.26
CA ASN A 598 26.71 -75.70 -10.37
C ASN A 598 27.06 -76.80 -9.36
N LYS A 599 26.07 -77.27 -8.59
CA LYS A 599 26.28 -78.33 -7.57
C LYS A 599 26.66 -79.70 -8.14
N GLU A 600 26.40 -79.94 -9.42
CA GLU A 600 26.70 -81.20 -10.11
C GLU A 600 28.12 -81.20 -10.71
N GLY A 601 28.69 -80.02 -10.98
CA GLY A 601 30.08 -79.89 -11.46
C GLY A 601 30.30 -78.69 -12.38
N ILE A 602 31.31 -78.81 -13.23
CA ILE A 602 31.69 -77.80 -14.25
C ILE A 602 31.43 -78.39 -15.64
N LYS A 603 30.62 -77.71 -16.45
CA LYS A 603 30.34 -78.08 -17.84
C LYS A 603 30.82 -76.99 -18.79
N ILE A 604 31.59 -77.38 -19.80
CA ILE A 604 32.01 -76.53 -20.92
C ILE A 604 31.33 -77.08 -22.18
N SER A 605 30.62 -76.23 -22.93
CA SER A 605 29.93 -76.63 -24.16
C SER A 605 30.08 -75.59 -25.26
N SER A 606 30.34 -76.04 -26.49
CA SER A 606 30.32 -75.24 -27.71
C SER A 606 29.29 -75.83 -28.66
N ALA A 607 28.30 -75.03 -29.07
CA ALA A 607 27.27 -75.44 -30.02
C ALA A 607 27.71 -75.23 -31.47
N GLN A 608 28.56 -74.22 -31.72
CA GLN A 608 29.18 -73.94 -33.01
C GLN A 608 30.62 -73.45 -32.79
N GLY A 609 31.57 -73.99 -33.56
CA GLY A 609 33.01 -73.72 -33.43
C GLY A 609 33.77 -74.86 -32.73
N THR A 610 34.94 -74.56 -32.19
CA THR A 610 35.83 -75.51 -31.50
C THR A 610 35.93 -75.20 -30.01
N ILE A 611 36.33 -76.20 -29.21
CA ILE A 611 36.88 -76.00 -27.86
C ILE A 611 38.34 -76.38 -27.96
N ASP A 612 39.20 -75.39 -28.12
CA ASP A 612 40.64 -75.63 -28.21
C ASP A 612 41.27 -75.57 -26.81
N LEU A 613 41.92 -76.66 -26.41
CA LEU A 613 42.70 -76.76 -25.18
C LEU A 613 44.17 -76.90 -25.56
N GLU A 614 44.90 -75.79 -25.52
CA GLU A 614 46.28 -75.74 -25.99
C GLU A 614 47.26 -75.45 -24.84
N THR A 615 48.45 -76.04 -24.89
CA THR A 615 49.55 -75.74 -23.97
C THR A 615 50.85 -75.62 -24.77
N LEU A 616 51.26 -74.38 -25.05
CA LEU A 616 52.40 -74.09 -25.93
C LEU A 616 53.75 -74.39 -25.27
N VAL A 617 53.83 -74.26 -23.95
CA VAL A 617 55.01 -74.59 -23.13
C VAL A 617 54.52 -75.33 -21.89
N GLY A 618 55.05 -76.54 -21.66
CA GLY A 618 54.63 -77.41 -20.55
C GLY A 618 53.84 -78.64 -21.01
N SER A 619 52.99 -79.18 -20.14
CA SER A 619 52.16 -80.35 -20.42
C SER A 619 50.68 -80.07 -20.14
N LEU A 620 49.80 -80.33 -21.11
CA LEU A 620 48.38 -80.48 -20.84
C LEU A 620 48.15 -81.83 -20.15
N LYS A 621 47.54 -81.81 -18.97
CA LYS A 621 47.16 -83.03 -18.24
C LYS A 621 45.65 -83.03 -18.05
N ILE A 622 44.99 -84.04 -18.61
CA ILE A 622 43.58 -84.33 -18.34
C ILE A 622 43.60 -85.63 -17.54
N VAL A 623 43.14 -85.56 -16.29
CA VAL A 623 43.15 -86.69 -15.36
C VAL A 623 41.73 -86.86 -14.82
N SER A 624 41.18 -88.06 -14.97
CA SER A 624 39.94 -88.48 -14.35
C SER A 624 40.23 -89.67 -13.44
N ALA A 625 39.69 -89.65 -12.22
CA ALA A 625 39.67 -90.84 -11.37
C ALA A 625 38.58 -91.83 -11.80
N GLY A 626 37.54 -91.33 -12.48
CA GLY A 626 36.51 -92.14 -13.13
C GLY A 626 36.84 -92.34 -14.61
N ALA A 627 35.81 -92.67 -15.40
CA ALA A 627 35.94 -92.74 -16.86
C ALA A 627 36.36 -91.38 -17.44
N LEU A 628 37.13 -91.43 -18.53
CA LEU A 628 37.38 -90.30 -19.41
C LEU A 628 36.81 -90.67 -20.79
N ASP A 629 35.68 -90.07 -21.14
CA ASP A 629 35.02 -90.32 -22.42
C ASP A 629 35.44 -89.26 -23.46
N ILE A 630 35.94 -89.72 -24.60
CA ILE A 630 36.24 -88.89 -25.78
C ILE A 630 35.43 -89.45 -26.93
N THR A 631 34.47 -88.69 -27.44
CA THR A 631 33.52 -89.13 -28.47
C THR A 631 33.49 -88.13 -29.63
N THR A 632 33.43 -88.63 -30.87
CA THR A 632 33.25 -87.83 -32.09
C THR A 632 32.35 -88.59 -33.07
N ASP A 633 31.47 -87.86 -33.76
CA ASP A 633 30.64 -88.43 -34.84
C ASP A 633 31.37 -88.48 -36.19
N SER A 634 32.61 -87.98 -36.24
CA SER A 634 33.46 -87.90 -37.43
C SER A 634 34.86 -88.45 -37.14
N GLU A 635 35.92 -87.67 -37.35
CA GLU A 635 37.30 -88.09 -37.16
C GLU A 635 37.87 -87.70 -35.79
N LEU A 636 38.62 -88.63 -35.16
CA LEU A 636 39.49 -88.35 -34.02
C LEU A 636 40.95 -88.38 -34.48
N THR A 637 41.63 -87.24 -34.45
CA THR A 637 43.06 -87.12 -34.80
C THR A 637 43.92 -86.90 -33.55
N VAL A 638 44.91 -87.76 -33.32
CA VAL A 638 45.94 -87.59 -32.28
C VAL A 638 47.31 -87.48 -32.96
N LYS A 639 47.97 -86.32 -32.84
CA LYS A 639 49.30 -86.07 -33.40
C LYS A 639 50.30 -85.83 -32.27
N ALA A 640 51.42 -86.56 -32.31
CA ALA A 640 52.55 -86.34 -31.41
C ALA A 640 53.82 -86.12 -32.24
N GLY A 641 54.70 -85.22 -31.78
CA GLY A 641 55.95 -84.92 -32.48
C GLY A 641 56.97 -86.06 -32.36
N PRO A 642 57.56 -86.31 -31.18
CA PRO A 642 58.55 -87.36 -31.01
C PRO A 642 57.94 -88.76 -30.79
N SER A 643 56.94 -88.89 -29.91
CA SER A 643 56.26 -90.17 -29.62
C SER A 643 54.88 -89.94 -28.98
N ALA A 644 53.95 -90.88 -29.22
CA ALA A 644 52.69 -91.02 -28.49
C ALA A 644 52.74 -92.32 -27.67
N HIS A 645 52.47 -92.25 -26.37
CA HIS A 645 52.38 -93.42 -25.49
C HIS A 645 50.93 -93.58 -25.01
N ILE A 646 50.31 -94.70 -25.37
CA ILE A 646 48.99 -95.12 -24.88
C ILE A 646 49.21 -96.41 -24.11
N SER A 647 48.86 -96.40 -22.83
CA SER A 647 48.98 -97.55 -21.93
C SER A 647 47.64 -97.82 -21.26
N SER A 648 47.12 -99.03 -21.40
CA SER A 648 45.84 -99.48 -20.83
C SER A 648 45.98 -100.93 -20.33
N GLY A 649 45.12 -101.33 -19.39
CA GLY A 649 45.07 -102.71 -18.88
C GLY A 649 44.50 -103.69 -19.91
N ASP A 650 43.17 -103.69 -20.06
CA ASP A 650 42.47 -104.38 -21.13
C ASP A 650 42.08 -103.37 -22.21
N THR A 651 42.43 -103.64 -23.47
CA THR A 651 42.16 -102.74 -24.60
C THR A 651 41.48 -103.51 -25.70
N ASN A 652 40.27 -103.11 -26.08
CA ASN A 652 39.65 -103.54 -27.33
C ASN A 652 39.81 -102.40 -28.34
N ILE A 653 40.74 -102.57 -29.28
CA ILE A 653 40.83 -101.74 -30.48
C ILE A 653 40.14 -102.53 -31.58
N MET A 654 38.94 -102.10 -31.98
CA MET A 654 38.20 -102.68 -33.12
C MET A 654 38.29 -101.79 -34.35
#